data_AF-A0A139H3N3-F1
#
_entry.id   AF-A0A139H3N3-F1
#
_cell.length_a   1.000
_cell.length_b   1.000
_cell.length_c   1.000
_cell.angle_alpha   90.00
_cell.angle_beta   90.00
_cell.angle_gamma   90.00
#
_symmetry.space_group_name_H-M   'P 1'
#
loop_
_entity.id
_entity.type
_entity.pdbx_description
1 polymer ?
#
loop_
_entity_poly.entity_id
_entity_poly.type
_entity_poly.pdbx_seq_one_letter_code
_entity_poly.pdbx_strand_id
1 'polypeptide(L)'
;MFGRKTHEDVAPDAPREGSDRTLTNDFEPTKAQVKRATRARFVWALFSSFLLLLSVIFLVLVEVGNTKVESIRNKIYFIKIDVSDIIPVSVPNAILINSIAQSLGLHDFYSVGLWNFCEGYNGQGVTACSTPQTLYWFNPVEIIRSELLAGATIALPAEINDILKLIMQVSHWMFGLFLTGVCLDFVVMFLLPLSVYTRWLSLPLSIITFIAAFVTTVAAVIATVMFIIMQNTITSATQLNIKANIGVYMFAFMWIAAGASVIAFIVQMGMCCCCASRRDVRRGKKTGSKKAWRDGETLGISEKPGKRKLPVFGILAASTRLLSRKVLLPTMSTLKRKSRTTTDRDISPPPTKRVAAATTTSKAVANFFKPASQKEAEKMAFSTVGDSLFVGRYDGATAVSRAKPVKVAAFDLDDTLITTKSGNTFSKGPDDWKWWHSSVPLKLKQLHTNGYAVIVVSNQSRVVLKPEPKKAGDMKSLSNFKSKVSAVLTALDLPITVYAATQKDMFRKPRSGMWQQMLKDYGLNDSTDVDHDSCIFVGDAAGREGDKSAKARKDHSCSDRDFAANVGIPFKTPEEYFLEEEAKPFIRSFDPALYLETKLDSQTGLSPAVFTKKNDLDIVLFCGSPGAGKSTFYWHHLQPLGYERVNQDILKTRDKCMKKAAEFIEQKTSVVVDNTNADVEVRAAWIGLARKLQVPIRLVHFTAPAKLCEHNDSVRALSDGLMNPEKRTILPPMAFSGFTSRYREPRGEEGFQDIVKVDFKFTGTDEQRSLWQKYWIS
;
A
#
# COMPACT_ATOMS: atom_id res chain seq x y z
N MET A 1 -3.23 -2.00 -93.85
CA MET A 1 -2.29 -1.95 -95.00
C MET A 1 -1.11 -2.89 -94.73
N PHE A 2 -0.38 -3.26 -95.79
CA PHE A 2 0.87 -4.06 -95.89
C PHE A 2 1.71 -4.32 -94.62
N GLY A 3 2.34 -5.51 -94.44
CA GLY A 3 2.30 -6.74 -95.25
C GLY A 3 3.50 -7.70 -95.01
N ARG A 4 3.41 -8.95 -95.54
CA ARG A 4 4.38 -10.09 -95.45
C ARG A 4 4.56 -10.67 -94.02
N LYS A 5 4.56 -12.00 -93.75
CA LYS A 5 5.16 -13.21 -94.38
C LYS A 5 6.70 -13.27 -94.26
N THR A 6 7.37 -14.34 -93.81
CA THR A 6 6.98 -15.68 -93.28
C THR A 6 8.19 -16.28 -92.52
N HIS A 7 7.98 -17.37 -91.74
CA HIS A 7 8.87 -18.52 -91.37
C HIS A 7 10.41 -18.45 -91.61
N GLU A 8 11.29 -19.12 -90.85
CA GLU A 8 11.25 -20.31 -89.95
C GLU A 8 12.00 -20.00 -88.60
N ASP A 9 12.05 -20.82 -87.53
CA ASP A 9 11.64 -22.22 -87.32
C ASP A 9 11.31 -22.57 -85.83
N VAL A 10 10.55 -23.67 -85.63
CA VAL A 10 10.34 -24.52 -84.41
C VAL A 10 10.09 -23.90 -83.00
N ALA A 11 9.15 -24.50 -82.27
CA ALA A 11 8.69 -24.18 -80.88
C ALA A 11 8.86 -25.43 -79.95
N PRO A 12 8.36 -25.48 -78.67
CA PRO A 12 7.64 -24.49 -77.87
C PRO A 12 8.07 -24.35 -76.38
N ASP A 13 7.37 -23.45 -75.67
CA ASP A 13 7.06 -23.41 -74.22
C ASP A 13 8.16 -23.58 -73.15
N ALA A 14 8.46 -22.44 -72.48
CA ALA A 14 9.02 -22.40 -71.13
C ALA A 14 8.11 -21.58 -70.20
N PRO A 15 7.38 -22.19 -69.24
CA PRO A 15 6.48 -21.46 -68.35
C PRO A 15 7.24 -20.71 -67.23
N ARG A 16 6.73 -19.53 -66.84
CA ARG A 16 7.26 -18.73 -65.72
C ARG A 16 6.82 -19.28 -64.35
N GLU A 17 7.70 -19.04 -63.38
CA GLU A 17 7.51 -18.90 -61.93
C GLU A 17 6.27 -19.54 -61.26
N GLY A 18 6.52 -20.43 -60.29
CA GLY A 18 5.46 -20.89 -59.40
C GLY A 18 5.92 -21.57 -58.11
N SER A 19 6.04 -20.79 -57.02
CA SER A 19 5.92 -21.19 -55.60
C SER A 19 6.84 -22.29 -55.02
N ASP A 20 7.08 -22.25 -53.71
CA ASP A 20 7.64 -23.37 -52.92
C ASP A 20 6.66 -24.58 -52.90
N ARG A 21 6.54 -25.28 -54.04
CA ARG A 21 5.84 -26.56 -54.14
C ARG A 21 6.73 -27.68 -53.60
N THR A 22 6.14 -28.47 -52.72
CA THR A 22 6.76 -29.62 -52.04
C THR A 22 7.54 -30.54 -52.99
N LEU A 23 8.87 -30.43 -52.99
CA LEU A 23 9.75 -31.47 -53.50
C LEU A 23 9.60 -32.73 -52.62
N THR A 24 8.76 -33.66 -53.08
CA THR A 24 8.79 -35.04 -52.62
C THR A 24 10.06 -35.70 -53.15
N ASN A 25 11.17 -35.56 -52.42
CA ASN A 25 12.34 -36.39 -52.68
C ASN A 25 11.99 -37.84 -52.35
N ASP A 26 12.11 -38.74 -53.32
CA ASP A 26 11.93 -40.20 -53.18
C ASP A 26 13.07 -40.88 -52.38
N PHE A 27 13.70 -40.14 -51.47
CA PHE A 27 14.80 -40.58 -50.62
C PHE A 27 14.26 -40.89 -49.22
N GLU A 28 13.89 -42.15 -48.94
CA GLU A 28 13.57 -42.55 -47.56
C GLU A 28 14.85 -42.52 -46.71
N PRO A 29 14.96 -41.65 -45.68
CA PRO A 29 16.21 -41.45 -44.98
C PRO A 29 16.55 -42.63 -44.07
N THR A 30 17.77 -43.16 -44.24
CA THR A 30 18.24 -44.34 -43.49
C THR A 30 18.13 -44.14 -41.97
N LYS A 31 17.97 -45.25 -41.23
CA LYS A 31 17.92 -45.24 -39.75
C LYS A 31 19.13 -44.50 -39.13
N ALA A 32 20.29 -44.52 -39.79
CA ALA A 32 21.47 -43.76 -39.40
C ALA A 32 21.35 -42.24 -39.65
N GLN A 33 20.88 -41.83 -40.84
CA GLN A 33 20.65 -40.41 -41.16
C GLN A 33 19.59 -39.79 -40.23
N VAL A 34 18.46 -40.45 -39.99
CA VAL A 34 17.42 -39.97 -39.04
C VAL A 34 17.99 -39.81 -37.62
N LYS A 35 18.86 -40.73 -37.18
CA LYS A 35 19.56 -40.64 -35.87
C LYS A 35 20.54 -39.46 -35.84
N ARG A 36 21.28 -39.18 -36.92
CA ARG A 36 22.17 -38.01 -37.03
C ARG A 36 21.40 -36.69 -37.10
N ALA A 37 20.33 -36.63 -37.90
CA ALA A 37 19.50 -35.43 -38.09
C ALA A 37 18.82 -34.97 -36.79
N THR A 38 18.41 -35.92 -35.95
CA THR A 38 17.72 -35.66 -34.67
C THR A 38 18.64 -35.62 -33.45
N ARG A 39 19.97 -35.79 -33.61
CA ARG A 39 20.94 -35.86 -32.50
C ARG A 39 20.89 -34.63 -31.58
N ALA A 40 20.76 -33.42 -32.14
CA ALA A 40 20.66 -32.19 -31.35
C ALA A 40 19.42 -32.18 -30.44
N ARG A 41 18.25 -32.60 -30.95
CA ARG A 41 17.00 -32.70 -30.18
C ARG A 41 17.15 -33.70 -29.02
N PHE A 42 17.83 -34.82 -29.25
CA PHE A 42 18.08 -35.83 -28.22
C PHE A 42 19.04 -35.32 -27.12
N VAL A 43 20.09 -34.58 -27.48
CA VAL A 43 21.01 -33.96 -26.50
C VAL A 43 20.27 -32.92 -25.66
N TRP A 44 19.48 -32.02 -26.26
CA TRP A 44 18.71 -31.02 -25.50
C TRP A 44 17.62 -31.64 -24.63
N ALA A 45 16.99 -32.74 -25.06
CA ALA A 45 16.02 -33.48 -24.24
C ALA A 45 16.68 -34.17 -23.04
N LEU A 46 17.89 -34.73 -23.21
CA LEU A 46 18.67 -35.30 -22.09
C LEU A 46 19.17 -34.20 -21.13
N PHE A 47 19.65 -33.07 -21.64
CA PHE A 47 20.06 -31.93 -20.80
C PHE A 47 18.89 -31.37 -19.97
N SER A 48 17.71 -31.25 -20.60
CA SER A 48 16.49 -30.82 -19.90
C SER A 48 16.03 -31.86 -18.87
N SER A 49 16.11 -33.17 -19.19
CA SER A 49 15.83 -34.26 -18.25
C SER A 49 16.79 -34.26 -17.05
N PHE A 50 18.08 -33.93 -17.26
CA PHE A 50 19.05 -33.73 -16.19
C PHE A 50 18.73 -32.51 -15.30
N LEU A 51 18.28 -31.39 -15.88
CA LEU A 51 17.83 -30.24 -15.09
C LEU A 51 16.58 -30.55 -14.25
N LEU A 52 15.62 -31.31 -14.79
CA LEU A 52 14.45 -31.75 -14.02
C LEU A 52 14.83 -32.76 -12.93
N LEU A 53 15.77 -33.67 -13.18
CA LEU A 53 16.35 -34.53 -12.14
C LEU A 53 17.02 -33.69 -11.03
N LEU A 54 17.72 -32.61 -11.39
CA LEU A 54 18.33 -31.69 -10.43
C LEU A 54 17.26 -30.98 -9.58
N SER A 55 16.15 -30.53 -10.20
CA SER A 55 15.00 -29.99 -9.48
C SER A 55 14.42 -31.02 -8.51
N VAL A 56 14.09 -32.22 -8.99
CA VAL A 56 13.52 -33.31 -8.15
C VAL A 56 14.42 -33.62 -6.96
N ILE A 57 15.74 -33.69 -7.13
CA ILE A 57 16.68 -33.92 -6.02
C ILE A 57 16.57 -32.81 -4.97
N PHE A 58 16.55 -31.53 -5.38
CA PHE A 58 16.47 -30.42 -4.43
C PHE A 58 15.07 -30.23 -3.82
N LEU A 59 13.99 -30.53 -4.55
CA LEU A 59 12.64 -30.55 -3.99
C LEU A 59 12.49 -31.68 -2.98
N VAL A 60 12.99 -32.89 -3.25
CA VAL A 60 13.02 -33.97 -2.26
C VAL A 60 13.81 -33.56 -1.01
N LEU A 61 14.89 -32.79 -1.13
CA LEU A 61 15.60 -32.24 0.04
C LEU A 61 14.78 -31.18 0.81
N VAL A 62 13.92 -30.41 0.14
CA VAL A 62 12.97 -29.47 0.78
C VAL A 62 11.86 -30.22 1.51
N GLU A 63 11.24 -31.20 0.86
CA GLU A 63 10.18 -32.06 1.42
C GLU A 63 10.68 -32.87 2.64
N VAL A 64 11.89 -33.45 2.54
CA VAL A 64 12.47 -34.35 3.54
C VAL A 64 13.30 -33.60 4.59
N GLY A 65 13.46 -32.28 4.45
CA GLY A 65 14.18 -31.41 5.39
C GLY A 65 13.49 -31.33 6.76
N ASN A 66 14.29 -31.33 7.84
CA ASN A 66 13.82 -31.25 9.24
C ASN A 66 12.75 -32.30 9.63
N THR A 67 12.58 -33.40 8.88
CA THR A 67 11.50 -34.39 9.11
C THR A 67 11.86 -35.54 10.07
N LYS A 68 13.15 -35.77 10.35
CA LYS A 68 13.66 -36.70 11.39
C LYS A 68 15.02 -36.22 11.90
N VAL A 69 15.38 -36.66 13.11
CA VAL A 69 16.65 -36.34 13.79
C VAL A 69 17.86 -36.95 13.04
N GLU A 70 18.42 -36.21 12.09
CA GLU A 70 19.62 -36.60 11.33
C GLU A 70 20.55 -35.39 11.07
N SER A 71 21.86 -35.56 11.29
CA SER A 71 22.89 -34.48 11.25
C SER A 71 22.91 -33.61 9.97
N ILE A 72 22.41 -34.14 8.84
CA ILE A 72 22.25 -33.37 7.59
C ILE A 72 20.86 -32.72 7.52
N ARG A 73 19.79 -33.48 7.76
CA ARG A 73 18.40 -33.03 7.60
C ARG A 73 18.00 -31.95 8.60
N ASN A 74 18.58 -32.00 9.80
CA ASN A 74 18.41 -30.99 10.87
C ASN A 74 18.98 -29.61 10.50
N LYS A 75 19.69 -29.47 9.37
CA LYS A 75 20.19 -28.20 8.84
C LYS A 75 19.28 -27.62 7.75
N ILE A 76 18.25 -28.36 7.33
CA ILE A 76 17.34 -28.03 6.23
C ILE A 76 15.98 -27.65 6.83
N TYR A 77 15.91 -26.45 7.42
CA TYR A 77 14.71 -25.86 8.03
C TYR A 77 14.45 -24.49 7.42
N PHE A 78 13.21 -23.99 7.50
CA PHE A 78 12.90 -22.63 7.07
C PHE A 78 13.34 -21.60 8.12
N ILE A 79 12.89 -21.76 9.36
CA ILE A 79 13.22 -20.88 10.49
C ILE A 79 13.61 -21.72 11.72
N LYS A 80 14.62 -21.28 12.47
CA LYS A 80 14.96 -21.74 13.83
C LYS A 80 14.69 -20.60 14.80
N ILE A 81 13.84 -20.85 15.78
CA ILE A 81 13.54 -19.97 16.90
C ILE A 81 14.37 -20.46 18.10
N ASP A 82 15.11 -19.55 18.72
CA ASP A 82 16.08 -19.78 19.79
C ASP A 82 15.59 -19.04 21.05
N VAL A 83 15.36 -19.81 22.12
CA VAL A 83 14.63 -19.41 23.34
C VAL A 83 15.42 -19.68 24.64
N SER A 84 16.67 -20.13 24.56
CA SER A 84 17.51 -20.44 25.75
C SER A 84 17.67 -19.26 26.72
N ASP A 85 17.53 -18.03 26.22
CA ASP A 85 17.70 -16.78 26.98
C ASP A 85 16.39 -15.98 27.13
N ILE A 86 15.19 -16.61 27.16
CA ILE A 86 13.88 -15.90 27.24
C ILE A 86 13.91 -14.74 28.24
N ILE A 87 14.40 -14.98 29.45
CA ILE A 87 14.71 -13.93 30.42
C ILE A 87 16.17 -13.52 30.22
N PRO A 88 16.44 -12.22 29.93
CA PRO A 88 17.81 -11.75 29.74
C PRO A 88 18.60 -11.74 31.05
N VAL A 89 19.90 -12.06 30.96
CA VAL A 89 20.82 -12.24 32.11
C VAL A 89 21.00 -10.97 32.97
N SER A 90 20.52 -9.81 32.50
CA SER A 90 20.42 -8.57 33.28
C SER A 90 19.36 -8.60 34.39
N VAL A 91 18.47 -9.61 34.42
CA VAL A 91 17.47 -9.79 35.48
C VAL A 91 18.06 -10.68 36.59
N PRO A 92 17.92 -10.31 37.88
CA PRO A 92 18.34 -11.17 38.99
C PRO A 92 17.75 -12.58 38.88
N ASN A 93 18.56 -13.59 39.17
CA ASN A 93 18.21 -15.02 39.07
C ASN A 93 17.81 -15.53 37.68
N ALA A 94 18.01 -14.78 36.57
CA ALA A 94 17.68 -15.23 35.21
C ALA A 94 18.29 -16.60 34.85
N ILE A 95 19.53 -16.89 35.28
CA ILE A 95 20.19 -18.19 35.07
C ILE A 95 19.41 -19.32 35.72
N LEU A 96 18.94 -19.11 36.97
CA LEU A 96 18.12 -20.08 37.69
C LEU A 96 16.75 -20.24 37.03
N ILE A 97 16.12 -19.15 36.55
CA ILE A 97 14.78 -19.22 35.93
C ILE A 97 14.83 -19.88 34.54
N ASN A 98 15.85 -19.61 33.74
CA ASN A 98 16.04 -20.27 32.44
C ASN A 98 16.37 -21.77 32.63
N SER A 99 17.16 -22.12 33.66
CA SER A 99 17.40 -23.52 34.06
C SER A 99 16.12 -24.20 34.59
N ILE A 100 15.27 -23.48 35.32
CA ILE A 100 13.94 -23.97 35.73
C ILE A 100 13.05 -24.18 34.49
N ALA A 101 13.05 -23.28 33.50
CA ALA A 101 12.27 -23.44 32.26
C ALA A 101 12.69 -24.70 31.48
N GLN A 102 14.00 -24.99 31.39
CA GLN A 102 14.50 -26.26 30.85
C GLN A 102 14.00 -27.46 31.68
N SER A 103 14.05 -27.38 33.02
CA SER A 103 13.55 -28.46 33.90
C SER A 103 12.03 -28.67 33.83
N LEU A 104 11.28 -27.67 33.35
CA LEU A 104 9.84 -27.73 33.12
C LEU A 104 9.46 -28.28 31.72
N GLY A 105 10.43 -28.64 30.89
CA GLY A 105 10.23 -29.27 29.57
C GLY A 105 10.54 -28.39 28.36
N LEU A 106 10.93 -27.13 28.54
CA LEU A 106 11.17 -26.22 27.41
C LEU A 106 12.53 -26.46 26.74
N HIS A 107 12.53 -26.83 25.47
CA HIS A 107 13.74 -26.95 24.65
C HIS A 107 14.35 -25.58 24.32
N ASP A 108 15.69 -25.50 24.23
CA ASP A 108 16.41 -24.25 23.90
C ASP A 108 16.04 -23.67 22.54
N PHE A 109 15.63 -24.52 21.59
CA PHE A 109 15.25 -24.07 20.26
C PHE A 109 14.28 -25.00 19.54
N TYR A 110 13.55 -24.41 18.59
CA TYR A 110 12.60 -25.08 17.71
C TYR A 110 12.91 -24.73 16.25
N SER A 111 13.06 -25.72 15.37
CA SER A 111 13.30 -25.56 13.93
C SER A 111 12.16 -26.13 13.07
N VAL A 112 11.74 -25.37 12.06
CA VAL A 112 10.50 -25.62 11.29
C VAL A 112 10.82 -26.20 9.91
N GLY A 113 10.27 -27.37 9.60
CA GLY A 113 10.30 -28.01 8.28
C GLY A 113 9.05 -27.71 7.44
N LEU A 114 8.88 -28.45 6.34
CA LEU A 114 7.67 -28.35 5.51
C LEU A 114 6.50 -29.21 6.04
N TRP A 115 6.80 -30.29 6.78
CA TRP A 115 5.81 -31.27 7.26
C TRP A 115 5.66 -31.29 8.79
N ASN A 116 6.56 -30.66 9.53
CA ASN A 116 6.71 -30.83 10.98
C ASN A 116 7.64 -29.77 11.58
N PHE A 117 7.86 -29.81 12.90
CA PHE A 117 8.97 -29.14 13.57
C PHE A 117 9.92 -30.13 14.25
N CYS A 118 11.10 -29.64 14.63
CA CYS A 118 12.05 -30.32 15.50
C CYS A 118 12.48 -29.39 16.63
N GLU A 119 13.03 -29.96 17.69
CA GLU A 119 13.38 -29.26 18.92
C GLU A 119 14.72 -29.79 19.47
N GLY A 120 15.38 -29.03 20.34
CA GLY A 120 16.69 -29.42 20.85
C GLY A 120 17.33 -28.46 21.83
N TYR A 121 18.49 -28.89 22.35
CA TYR A 121 19.30 -28.14 23.33
C TYR A 121 20.58 -27.60 22.70
N ASN A 122 20.99 -26.40 23.10
CA ASN A 122 22.19 -25.73 22.62
C ASN A 122 23.43 -26.46 23.20
N GLY A 123 24.09 -27.26 22.34
CA GLY A 123 25.23 -28.12 22.69
C GLY A 123 25.00 -29.59 22.35
N GLN A 124 23.76 -30.09 22.50
CA GLN A 124 23.37 -31.44 22.05
C GLN A 124 22.86 -31.45 20.60
N GLY A 125 22.28 -30.34 20.14
CA GLY A 125 21.61 -30.25 18.85
C GLY A 125 20.14 -30.63 18.96
N VAL A 126 19.54 -31.01 17.82
CA VAL A 126 18.14 -31.49 17.75
C VAL A 126 18.04 -32.84 18.46
N THR A 127 17.15 -32.95 19.43
CA THR A 127 16.86 -34.15 20.23
C THR A 127 15.64 -34.90 19.71
N ALA A 128 14.59 -34.18 19.31
CA ALA A 128 13.31 -34.73 18.88
C ALA A 128 12.72 -33.99 17.68
N CYS A 129 11.76 -34.63 17.01
CA CYS A 129 11.00 -34.07 15.90
C CYS A 129 9.54 -34.52 15.99
N SER A 130 8.60 -33.60 15.77
CA SER A 130 7.17 -33.92 15.72
C SER A 130 6.86 -34.82 14.53
N THR A 131 5.75 -35.56 14.61
CA THR A 131 5.29 -36.41 13.50
C THR A 131 5.03 -35.57 12.23
N PRO A 132 5.46 -36.04 11.04
CA PRO A 132 5.09 -35.39 9.78
C PRO A 132 3.59 -35.39 9.53
N GLN A 133 3.03 -34.21 9.22
CA GLN A 133 1.62 -33.99 8.93
C GLN A 133 1.44 -33.41 7.53
N THR A 134 0.39 -33.84 6.83
CA THR A 134 -0.02 -33.24 5.56
C THR A 134 -0.63 -31.87 5.79
N LEU A 135 -0.30 -30.87 4.95
CA LEU A 135 -0.72 -29.48 5.14
C LEU A 135 -0.27 -28.90 6.49
N TYR A 136 0.92 -29.26 6.96
CA TYR A 136 1.47 -28.73 8.21
C TYR A 136 1.63 -27.19 8.18
N TRP A 137 1.39 -26.56 9.33
CA TRP A 137 1.70 -25.16 9.58
C TRP A 137 2.22 -25.00 11.01
N PHE A 138 3.10 -24.01 11.23
CA PHE A 138 3.73 -23.82 12.53
C PHE A 138 2.92 -22.87 13.43
N ASN A 139 2.35 -23.42 14.51
CA ASN A 139 1.64 -22.66 15.54
C ASN A 139 2.51 -22.46 16.80
N PRO A 140 3.22 -21.34 16.95
CA PRO A 140 4.13 -21.13 18.09
C PRO A 140 3.41 -21.10 19.44
N VAL A 141 2.15 -20.65 19.49
CA VAL A 141 1.40 -20.53 20.75
C VAL A 141 1.00 -21.91 21.27
N GLU A 142 0.59 -22.81 20.38
CA GLU A 142 0.15 -24.16 20.72
C GLU A 142 1.32 -25.05 21.14
N ILE A 143 2.46 -24.97 20.43
CA ILE A 143 3.67 -25.75 20.74
C ILE A 143 4.29 -25.31 22.08
N ILE A 144 4.42 -24.01 22.34
CA ILE A 144 4.91 -23.53 23.65
C ILE A 144 3.92 -23.88 24.78
N ARG A 145 2.64 -24.05 24.46
CA ARG A 145 1.59 -24.41 25.43
C ARG A 145 1.50 -25.92 25.69
N SER A 146 1.87 -26.80 24.76
CA SER A 146 1.87 -28.25 24.97
C SER A 146 2.97 -28.70 25.93
N GLU A 147 4.15 -28.08 25.84
CA GLU A 147 5.30 -28.44 26.68
C GLU A 147 5.24 -27.85 28.11
N LEU A 148 4.32 -26.92 28.39
CA LEU A 148 4.16 -26.32 29.72
C LEU A 148 3.23 -27.16 30.62
N LEU A 149 3.84 -27.86 31.57
CA LEU A 149 3.20 -28.75 32.57
C LEU A 149 2.28 -28.04 33.60
N ALA A 150 1.29 -27.24 33.19
CA ALA A 150 0.15 -26.82 34.03
C ALA A 150 -1.03 -26.14 33.27
N GLY A 151 -1.60 -26.77 32.24
CA GLY A 151 -3.00 -26.54 31.80
C GLY A 151 -3.47 -25.13 31.37
N ALA A 152 -2.58 -24.13 31.32
CA ALA A 152 -2.94 -22.72 31.23
C ALA A 152 -3.73 -22.37 29.95
N THR A 153 -4.87 -21.69 30.10
CA THR A 153 -5.72 -21.22 29.00
C THR A 153 -5.41 -19.78 28.63
N ILE A 154 -4.46 -19.59 27.71
CA ILE A 154 -4.19 -18.27 27.11
C ILE A 154 -5.36 -17.90 26.19
N ALA A 155 -6.18 -16.94 26.61
CA ALA A 155 -7.20 -16.34 25.75
C ALA A 155 -6.51 -15.42 24.73
N LEU A 156 -6.41 -15.87 23.47
CA LEU A 156 -5.84 -15.07 22.38
C LEU A 156 -6.83 -13.98 21.94
N PRO A 157 -6.41 -12.70 21.87
CA PRO A 157 -7.20 -11.63 21.27
C PRO A 157 -7.66 -11.97 19.85
N ALA A 158 -8.88 -11.58 19.50
CA ALA A 158 -9.49 -11.91 18.22
C ALA A 158 -8.63 -11.48 17.01
N GLU A 159 -7.94 -10.34 17.10
CA GLU A 159 -7.03 -9.82 16.07
C GLU A 159 -5.85 -10.80 15.75
N ILE A 160 -5.43 -11.65 16.70
CA ILE A 160 -4.35 -12.65 16.47
C ILE A 160 -4.88 -13.85 15.68
N ASN A 161 -6.13 -14.26 15.90
CA ASN A 161 -6.71 -15.44 15.26
C ASN A 161 -6.77 -15.31 13.74
N ASP A 162 -6.96 -14.10 13.21
CA ASP A 162 -6.96 -13.87 11.76
C ASP A 162 -5.54 -13.86 11.16
N ILE A 163 -4.52 -13.45 11.92
CA ILE A 163 -3.11 -13.60 11.54
C ILE A 163 -2.72 -15.08 11.51
N LEU A 164 -3.13 -15.87 12.50
CA LEU A 164 -2.87 -17.32 12.53
C LEU A 164 -3.58 -18.04 11.37
N LYS A 165 -4.84 -17.71 11.06
CA LYS A 165 -5.54 -18.22 9.86
C LYS A 165 -4.78 -17.91 8.57
N LEU A 166 -4.22 -16.71 8.43
CA LEU A 166 -3.44 -16.31 7.27
C LEU A 166 -2.15 -17.15 7.14
N ILE A 167 -1.40 -17.32 8.23
CA ILE A 167 -0.17 -18.14 8.26
C ILE A 167 -0.49 -19.61 7.93
N MET A 168 -1.57 -20.16 8.49
CA MET A 168 -2.07 -21.50 8.18
C MET A 168 -2.38 -21.66 6.68
N GLN A 169 -3.22 -20.80 6.12
CA GLN A 169 -3.60 -20.85 4.69
C GLN A 169 -2.38 -20.74 3.77
N VAL A 170 -1.46 -19.82 4.05
CA VAL A 170 -0.25 -19.62 3.24
C VAL A 170 0.69 -20.84 3.32
N SER A 171 0.80 -21.46 4.50
CA SER A 171 1.57 -22.70 4.68
C SER A 171 0.97 -23.88 3.90
N HIS A 172 -0.36 -24.03 3.92
CA HIS A 172 -1.06 -25.07 3.16
C HIS A 172 -0.84 -24.92 1.64
N TRP A 173 -0.88 -23.70 1.12
CA TRP A 173 -0.57 -23.43 -0.30
C TRP A 173 0.90 -23.73 -0.63
N MET A 174 1.84 -23.29 0.20
CA MET A 174 3.28 -23.58 0.05
C MET A 174 3.56 -25.09 -0.03
N PHE A 175 2.97 -25.86 0.88
CA PHE A 175 3.02 -27.33 0.91
C PHE A 175 2.50 -27.94 -0.40
N GLY A 176 1.28 -27.59 -0.81
CA GLY A 176 0.65 -28.15 -2.01
C GLY A 176 1.40 -27.82 -3.31
N LEU A 177 2.01 -26.64 -3.40
CA LEU A 177 2.76 -26.19 -4.57
C LEU A 177 4.14 -26.87 -4.71
N PHE A 178 4.90 -27.08 -3.61
CA PHE A 178 6.15 -27.85 -3.67
C PHE A 178 5.89 -29.31 -4.03
N LEU A 179 4.91 -29.95 -3.39
CA LEU A 179 4.55 -31.35 -3.64
C LEU A 179 4.03 -31.57 -5.07
N THR A 180 3.26 -30.62 -5.61
CA THR A 180 2.86 -30.63 -7.02
C THR A 180 4.08 -30.50 -7.94
N GLY A 181 5.00 -29.59 -7.63
CA GLY A 181 6.23 -29.36 -8.39
C GLY A 181 7.07 -30.63 -8.56
N VAL A 182 7.38 -31.33 -7.46
CA VAL A 182 8.23 -32.53 -7.49
C VAL A 182 7.56 -33.68 -8.26
N CYS A 183 6.24 -33.85 -8.13
CA CYS A 183 5.49 -34.84 -8.89
C CYS A 183 5.50 -34.55 -10.40
N LEU A 184 5.31 -33.30 -10.82
CA LEU A 184 5.32 -32.93 -12.23
C LEU A 184 6.72 -33.04 -12.86
N ASP A 185 7.76 -32.54 -12.19
CA ASP A 185 9.14 -32.65 -12.68
C ASP A 185 9.59 -34.11 -12.79
N PHE A 186 9.23 -34.95 -11.81
CA PHE A 186 9.50 -36.40 -11.83
C PHE A 186 8.81 -37.12 -12.99
N VAL A 187 7.56 -36.78 -13.31
CA VAL A 187 6.86 -37.35 -14.48
C VAL A 187 7.51 -36.89 -15.79
N VAL A 188 7.84 -35.61 -15.93
CA VAL A 188 8.40 -35.09 -17.19
C VAL A 188 9.83 -35.59 -17.44
N MET A 189 10.69 -35.75 -16.42
CA MET A 189 12.09 -36.16 -16.63
C MET A 189 12.23 -37.49 -17.40
N PHE A 190 11.31 -38.44 -17.23
CA PHE A 190 11.30 -39.72 -17.96
C PHE A 190 10.61 -39.63 -19.33
N LEU A 191 9.56 -38.80 -19.48
CA LEU A 191 8.81 -38.66 -20.73
C LEU A 191 9.55 -37.78 -21.76
N LEU A 192 10.37 -36.83 -21.31
CA LEU A 192 11.00 -35.84 -22.18
C LEU A 192 11.96 -36.42 -23.25
N PRO A 193 12.79 -37.45 -22.97
CA PRO A 193 13.55 -38.17 -24.00
C PRO A 193 12.68 -38.81 -25.10
N LEU A 194 11.43 -39.17 -24.81
CA LEU A 194 10.50 -39.74 -25.78
C LEU A 194 9.98 -38.69 -26.79
N SER A 195 10.04 -37.39 -26.46
CA SER A 195 9.67 -36.28 -27.35
C SER A 195 10.55 -36.18 -28.62
N VAL A 196 11.63 -36.98 -28.72
CA VAL A 196 12.45 -37.09 -29.93
C VAL A 196 11.73 -37.89 -31.03
N TYR A 197 10.83 -38.81 -30.66
CA TYR A 197 10.10 -39.64 -31.63
C TYR A 197 8.98 -38.87 -32.34
N THR A 198 8.22 -38.05 -31.61
CA THR A 198 7.08 -37.29 -32.14
C THR A 198 7.02 -35.87 -31.59
N ARG A 199 6.86 -34.87 -32.47
CA ARG A 199 6.72 -33.46 -32.08
C ARG A 199 5.46 -33.20 -31.22
N TRP A 200 4.40 -33.98 -31.41
CA TRP A 200 3.13 -33.87 -30.67
C TRP A 200 3.28 -34.03 -29.15
N LEU A 201 4.28 -34.79 -28.67
CA LEU A 201 4.55 -34.96 -27.25
C LEU A 201 5.29 -33.75 -26.62
N SER A 202 5.88 -32.87 -27.44
CA SER A 202 6.66 -31.72 -26.93
C SER A 202 5.78 -30.66 -26.28
N LEU A 203 4.63 -30.35 -26.90
CA LEU A 203 3.73 -29.29 -26.42
C LEU A 203 3.14 -29.61 -25.03
N PRO A 204 2.51 -30.78 -24.77
CA PRO A 204 2.00 -31.08 -23.44
C PRO A 204 3.10 -31.18 -22.39
N LEU A 205 4.27 -31.76 -22.69
CA LEU A 205 5.38 -31.80 -21.73
C LEU A 205 5.93 -30.40 -21.41
N SER A 206 6.01 -29.50 -22.40
CA SER A 206 6.42 -28.11 -22.18
C SER A 206 5.39 -27.33 -21.37
N ILE A 207 4.08 -27.63 -21.49
CA ILE A 207 3.02 -27.05 -20.65
C ILE A 207 3.11 -27.59 -19.21
N ILE A 208 3.31 -28.89 -19.03
CA ILE A 208 3.49 -29.49 -17.69
C ILE A 208 4.74 -28.93 -17.01
N THR A 209 5.86 -28.78 -17.75
CA THR A 209 7.09 -28.16 -17.22
C THR A 209 6.88 -26.68 -16.88
N PHE A 210 6.11 -25.94 -17.69
CA PHE A 210 5.74 -24.56 -17.35
C PHE A 210 4.97 -24.50 -16.02
N ILE A 211 3.98 -25.38 -15.84
CA ILE A 211 3.21 -25.47 -14.59
C ILE A 211 4.13 -25.84 -13.42
N ALA A 212 5.01 -26.83 -13.57
CA ALA A 212 5.97 -27.25 -12.54
C ALA A 212 6.94 -26.11 -12.14
N ALA A 213 7.54 -25.44 -13.12
CA ALA A 213 8.41 -24.29 -12.91
C ALA A 213 7.66 -23.09 -12.28
N PHE A 214 6.39 -22.89 -12.63
CA PHE A 214 5.55 -21.86 -12.04
C PHE A 214 5.21 -22.16 -10.57
N VAL A 215 4.69 -23.35 -10.25
CA VAL A 215 4.30 -23.69 -8.87
C VAL A 215 5.50 -23.73 -7.92
N THR A 216 6.64 -24.27 -8.37
CA THR A 216 7.89 -24.28 -7.56
C THR A 216 8.43 -22.87 -7.32
N THR A 217 8.42 -21.99 -8.32
CA THR A 217 8.82 -20.59 -8.15
C THR A 217 7.87 -19.83 -7.23
N VAL A 218 6.55 -20.02 -7.37
CA VAL A 218 5.55 -19.39 -6.50
C VAL A 218 5.68 -19.87 -5.05
N ALA A 219 5.89 -21.18 -4.83
CA ALA A 219 6.16 -21.73 -3.51
C ALA A 219 7.44 -21.15 -2.87
N ALA A 220 8.53 -21.03 -3.65
CA ALA A 220 9.77 -20.43 -3.20
C ALA A 220 9.61 -18.94 -2.84
N VAL A 221 8.85 -18.16 -3.61
CA VAL A 221 8.52 -16.76 -3.29
C VAL A 221 7.68 -16.68 -2.01
N ILE A 222 6.63 -17.50 -1.88
CA ILE A 222 5.77 -17.56 -0.69
C ILE A 222 6.60 -17.87 0.57
N ALA A 223 7.42 -18.92 0.54
CA ALA A 223 8.29 -19.29 1.64
C ALA A 223 9.25 -18.15 2.03
N THR A 224 9.85 -17.49 1.03
CA THR A 224 10.78 -16.36 1.24
C THR A 224 10.08 -15.18 1.93
N VAL A 225 8.90 -14.79 1.47
CA VAL A 225 8.15 -13.68 2.08
C VAL A 225 7.66 -14.05 3.49
N MET A 226 7.06 -15.23 3.66
CA MET A 226 6.46 -15.65 4.93
C MET A 226 7.50 -15.76 6.05
N PHE A 227 8.60 -16.47 5.84
CA PHE A 227 9.58 -16.70 6.91
C PHE A 227 10.47 -15.48 7.21
N ILE A 228 10.67 -14.56 6.25
CA ILE A 228 11.30 -13.26 6.53
C ILE A 228 10.37 -12.37 7.38
N ILE A 229 9.07 -12.34 7.08
CA ILE A 229 8.09 -11.60 7.91
C ILE A 229 8.02 -12.22 9.31
N MET A 230 7.99 -13.55 9.42
CA MET A 230 7.98 -14.26 10.70
C MET A 230 9.25 -13.97 11.51
N GLN A 231 10.44 -14.04 10.90
CA GLN A 231 11.70 -13.70 11.55
C GLN A 231 11.67 -12.27 12.12
N ASN A 232 11.33 -11.28 11.29
CA ASN A 232 11.28 -9.87 11.70
C ASN A 232 10.24 -9.61 12.78
N THR A 233 9.09 -10.30 12.74
CA THR A 233 8.04 -10.18 13.76
C THR A 233 8.51 -10.70 15.11
N ILE A 234 9.16 -11.87 15.13
CA ILE A 234 9.67 -12.49 16.37
C ILE A 234 10.82 -11.67 16.95
N THR A 235 11.79 -11.24 16.14
CA THR A 235 12.95 -10.46 16.64
C THR A 235 12.62 -9.02 17.02
N SER A 236 11.45 -8.50 16.61
CA SER A 236 10.94 -7.19 17.04
C SER A 236 10.18 -7.23 18.37
N ALA A 237 9.94 -8.42 18.94
CA ALA A 237 9.16 -8.60 20.17
C ALA A 237 9.99 -8.32 21.44
N THR A 238 10.36 -7.06 21.66
CA THR A 238 11.31 -6.59 22.70
C THR A 238 10.94 -6.89 24.17
N GLN A 239 9.81 -7.57 24.43
CA GLN A 239 9.41 -8.03 25.75
C GLN A 239 10.02 -9.38 26.15
N LEU A 240 10.47 -10.18 25.17
CA LEU A 240 11.10 -11.49 25.38
C LEU A 240 12.38 -11.57 24.54
N ASN A 241 13.47 -12.11 25.08
CA ASN A 241 14.77 -12.15 24.39
C ASN A 241 14.89 -13.38 23.45
N ILE A 242 13.89 -13.54 22.57
CA ILE A 242 13.77 -14.63 21.60
C ILE A 242 14.46 -14.23 20.30
N LYS A 243 15.30 -15.12 19.76
CA LYS A 243 16.06 -14.89 18.52
C LYS A 243 15.48 -15.80 17.42
N ALA A 244 15.35 -15.29 16.20
CA ALA A 244 14.91 -16.10 15.06
C ALA A 244 15.93 -16.05 13.91
N ASN A 245 16.24 -17.20 13.34
CA ASN A 245 17.29 -17.39 12.32
C ASN A 245 16.75 -18.17 11.12
N ILE A 246 17.07 -17.73 9.89
CA ILE A 246 16.64 -18.38 8.65
C ILE A 246 17.61 -19.49 8.24
N GLY A 247 17.09 -20.66 7.88
CA GLY A 247 17.88 -21.82 7.48
C GLY A 247 18.34 -21.75 6.02
N VAL A 248 19.50 -21.14 5.79
CA VAL A 248 20.08 -20.85 4.46
C VAL A 248 20.05 -22.04 3.48
N TYR A 249 20.24 -23.27 3.95
CA TYR A 249 20.22 -24.47 3.10
C TYR A 249 18.85 -24.74 2.48
N MET A 250 17.75 -24.57 3.22
CA MET A 250 16.38 -24.75 2.71
C MET A 250 16.10 -23.75 1.58
N PHE A 251 16.45 -22.49 1.80
CA PHE A 251 16.29 -21.41 0.83
C PHE A 251 17.17 -21.63 -0.42
N ALA A 252 18.40 -22.11 -0.25
CA ALA A 252 19.24 -22.48 -1.38
C ALA A 252 18.63 -23.61 -2.21
N PHE A 253 18.14 -24.69 -1.58
CA PHE A 253 17.61 -25.85 -2.29
C PHE A 253 16.34 -25.53 -3.09
N MET A 254 15.35 -24.85 -2.49
CA MET A 254 14.13 -24.49 -3.21
C MET A 254 14.37 -23.53 -4.38
N TRP A 255 15.32 -22.58 -4.26
CA TRP A 255 15.66 -21.66 -5.35
C TRP A 255 16.51 -22.31 -6.45
N ILE A 256 17.38 -23.28 -6.12
CA ILE A 256 18.08 -24.08 -7.13
C ILE A 256 17.09 -24.97 -7.90
N ALA A 257 16.10 -25.56 -7.22
CA ALA A 257 15.04 -26.34 -7.87
C ALA A 257 14.21 -25.50 -8.85
N ALA A 258 13.63 -24.39 -8.37
CA ALA A 258 12.85 -23.46 -9.20
C ALA A 258 13.67 -22.96 -10.41
N GLY A 259 14.95 -22.58 -10.19
CA GLY A 259 15.86 -22.19 -11.26
C GLY A 259 16.12 -23.31 -12.28
N ALA A 260 16.34 -24.55 -11.83
CA ALA A 260 16.57 -25.69 -12.72
C ALA A 260 15.35 -25.98 -13.61
N SER A 261 14.13 -25.96 -13.06
CA SER A 261 12.90 -26.21 -13.84
C SER A 261 12.53 -25.04 -14.75
N VAL A 262 12.79 -23.80 -14.37
CA VAL A 262 12.68 -22.64 -15.28
C VAL A 262 13.64 -22.76 -16.46
N ILE A 263 14.90 -23.13 -16.23
CA ILE A 263 15.87 -23.34 -17.33
C ILE A 263 15.44 -24.55 -18.20
N ALA A 264 14.95 -25.64 -17.60
CA ALA A 264 14.43 -26.79 -18.34
C ALA A 264 13.23 -26.41 -19.23
N PHE A 265 12.30 -25.58 -18.75
CA PHE A 265 11.20 -25.04 -19.53
C PHE A 265 11.70 -24.19 -20.73
N ILE A 266 12.66 -23.29 -20.50
CA ILE A 266 13.24 -22.44 -21.56
C ILE A 266 13.90 -23.28 -22.67
N VAL A 267 14.64 -24.34 -22.30
CA VAL A 267 15.23 -25.26 -23.29
C VAL A 267 14.14 -26.06 -24.03
N GLN A 268 13.07 -26.48 -23.36
CA GLN A 268 11.94 -27.16 -23.99
C GLN A 268 11.16 -26.27 -24.97
N MET A 269 10.95 -24.99 -24.65
CA MET A 269 10.40 -23.99 -25.57
C MET A 269 11.23 -23.89 -26.85
N GLY A 270 12.56 -23.76 -26.73
CA GLY A 270 13.47 -23.75 -27.88
C GLY A 270 13.39 -25.03 -28.73
N MET A 271 13.25 -26.20 -28.08
CA MET A 271 13.04 -27.48 -28.78
C MET A 271 11.71 -27.58 -29.52
N CYS A 272 10.65 -26.87 -29.09
CA CYS A 272 9.34 -26.90 -29.75
C CYS A 272 9.35 -26.16 -31.09
N CYS A 273 10.12 -25.07 -31.21
CA CYS A 273 10.27 -24.29 -32.43
C CYS A 273 11.36 -24.84 -33.36
N CYS A 274 12.59 -24.98 -32.85
CA CYS A 274 13.78 -25.10 -33.69
C CYS A 274 14.18 -26.55 -34.03
N CYS A 275 13.81 -27.55 -33.22
CA CYS A 275 14.33 -28.93 -33.36
C CYS A 275 13.36 -29.92 -34.02
N ALA A 276 13.75 -30.52 -35.15
CA ALA A 276 13.00 -31.57 -35.84
C ALA A 276 12.92 -32.88 -35.03
N SER A 277 11.74 -33.51 -34.98
CA SER A 277 11.54 -34.86 -34.43
C SER A 277 11.77 -35.95 -35.50
N ARG A 278 11.92 -37.21 -35.08
CA ARG A 278 12.11 -38.36 -36.00
C ARG A 278 10.93 -38.53 -36.97
N ARG A 279 9.70 -38.19 -36.53
CA ARG A 279 8.51 -38.18 -37.38
C ARG A 279 8.52 -37.05 -38.41
N ASP A 280 9.12 -35.90 -38.10
CA ASP A 280 9.23 -34.79 -39.07
C ASP A 280 10.26 -35.09 -40.16
N VAL A 281 11.41 -35.67 -39.78
CA VAL A 281 12.48 -36.07 -40.72
C VAL A 281 12.00 -37.19 -41.64
N ARG A 282 11.32 -38.22 -41.12
CA ARG A 282 10.75 -39.31 -41.93
C ARG A 282 9.60 -38.89 -42.86
N ARG A 283 8.96 -37.75 -42.62
CA ARG A 283 7.85 -37.23 -43.45
C ARG A 283 8.27 -36.01 -44.28
N GLY A 284 9.56 -35.80 -44.50
CA GLY A 284 10.12 -34.66 -45.25
C GLY A 284 9.92 -33.27 -44.61
N LYS A 285 9.08 -33.13 -43.57
CA LYS A 285 8.63 -31.84 -43.03
C LYS A 285 9.72 -30.97 -42.42
N LYS A 286 10.84 -31.55 -41.97
CA LYS A 286 12.06 -30.83 -41.57
C LYS A 286 13.29 -31.72 -41.80
N THR A 287 14.32 -31.21 -42.48
CA THR A 287 15.59 -31.92 -42.72
C THR A 287 16.46 -32.11 -41.46
N GLY A 288 16.27 -31.29 -40.42
CA GLY A 288 17.03 -31.40 -39.17
C GLY A 288 18.48 -30.92 -39.30
N SER A 289 19.42 -31.59 -38.61
CA SER A 289 20.83 -31.17 -38.62
C SER A 289 21.48 -31.32 -40.01
N LYS A 290 22.04 -30.22 -40.54
CA LYS A 290 22.85 -30.21 -41.79
C LYS A 290 24.07 -31.15 -41.74
N LYS A 291 24.48 -31.67 -40.56
CA LYS A 291 25.53 -32.68 -40.38
C LYS A 291 25.06 -34.14 -40.59
N ALA A 292 23.83 -34.35 -41.06
CA ALA A 292 23.29 -35.68 -41.40
C ALA A 292 23.22 -35.97 -42.90
N TRP A 293 23.49 -34.95 -43.73
CA TRP A 293 23.30 -34.96 -45.18
C TRP A 293 24.58 -34.62 -45.97
N ARG A 294 25.68 -34.36 -45.25
CA ARG A 294 27.02 -34.44 -45.81
C ARG A 294 27.52 -35.84 -45.48
N ASP A 295 27.74 -36.64 -46.52
CA ASP A 295 28.54 -37.86 -46.60
C ASP A 295 28.38 -38.35 -48.04
N GLY A 296 29.33 -37.98 -48.89
CA GLY A 296 29.34 -38.31 -50.31
C GLY A 296 30.70 -38.84 -50.73
N GLU A 297 31.26 -39.79 -49.96
CA GLU A 297 32.54 -40.42 -50.29
C GLU A 297 32.70 -41.81 -49.66
N THR A 298 33.08 -42.77 -50.52
CA THR A 298 33.66 -44.11 -50.23
C THR A 298 32.85 -45.17 -49.46
N LEU A 299 32.81 -46.37 -50.06
CA LEU A 299 32.50 -47.65 -49.45
C LEU A 299 33.79 -48.27 -48.85
N GLY A 300 33.65 -49.16 -47.85
CA GLY A 300 34.77 -49.95 -47.32
C GLY A 300 34.28 -51.08 -46.40
N ILE A 301 34.76 -52.30 -46.62
CA ILE A 301 34.35 -53.53 -45.91
C ILE A 301 35.45 -53.97 -44.94
N SER A 302 35.10 -54.27 -43.69
CA SER A 302 35.74 -55.32 -42.88
C SER A 302 34.88 -55.66 -41.64
N GLU A 303 35.33 -56.63 -40.83
CA GLU A 303 34.49 -57.50 -40.03
C GLU A 303 34.44 -57.22 -38.50
N LYS A 304 33.59 -57.99 -37.81
CA LYS A 304 33.61 -58.24 -36.35
C LYS A 304 34.62 -59.39 -36.06
N PRO A 305 35.06 -59.68 -34.81
CA PRO A 305 34.41 -59.37 -33.52
C PRO A 305 35.32 -58.95 -32.34
N GLY A 306 34.71 -58.70 -31.16
CA GLY A 306 35.41 -58.51 -29.87
C GLY A 306 34.43 -58.55 -28.68
N LYS A 307 34.88 -58.97 -27.48
CA LYS A 307 33.99 -59.28 -26.32
C LYS A 307 34.40 -58.57 -25.01
N ARG A 308 33.36 -58.22 -24.23
CA ARG A 308 33.23 -58.27 -22.74
C ARG A 308 33.79 -57.15 -21.83
N LYS A 309 32.89 -56.82 -20.86
CA LYS A 309 33.07 -56.44 -19.44
C LYS A 309 33.49 -55.01 -19.03
N LEU A 310 32.68 -54.42 -18.14
CA LEU A 310 33.09 -53.47 -17.08
C LEU A 310 33.70 -54.27 -15.89
N PRO A 311 34.45 -53.61 -14.98
CA PRO A 311 33.81 -53.27 -13.68
C PRO A 311 34.22 -51.90 -13.06
N VAL A 312 33.20 -51.17 -12.57
CA VAL A 312 33.00 -50.69 -11.18
C VAL A 312 34.24 -50.33 -10.31
N PHE A 313 34.30 -49.03 -9.92
CA PHE A 313 34.87 -48.39 -8.70
C PHE A 313 36.36 -48.56 -8.31
N GLY A 314 36.99 -47.44 -7.92
CA GLY A 314 38.32 -47.37 -7.27
C GLY A 314 38.70 -45.93 -6.89
N ILE A 315 39.26 -45.71 -5.69
CA ILE A 315 39.38 -44.39 -5.03
C ILE A 315 40.86 -43.92 -4.91
N LEU A 316 41.06 -42.59 -4.83
CA LEU A 316 42.22 -41.84 -4.29
C LEU A 316 43.51 -41.54 -5.11
N ALA A 317 44.08 -40.37 -4.76
CA ALA A 317 45.50 -39.97 -4.68
C ALA A 317 46.35 -39.59 -5.93
N ALA A 318 46.46 -38.26 -6.12
CA ALA A 318 47.70 -37.43 -6.12
C ALA A 318 48.86 -37.61 -7.15
N SER A 319 49.29 -36.44 -7.69
CA SER A 319 50.66 -36.11 -8.17
C SER A 319 51.19 -36.80 -9.46
N THR A 320 52.06 -36.20 -10.30
CA THR A 320 52.72 -34.86 -10.30
C THR A 320 53.21 -34.48 -11.71
N ARG A 321 53.06 -33.20 -12.13
CA ARG A 321 53.96 -32.44 -13.06
C ARG A 321 54.09 -33.02 -14.51
N LEU A 322 54.65 -32.37 -15.55
CA LEU A 322 55.10 -30.99 -15.87
C LEU A 322 55.11 -30.88 -17.42
N LEU A 323 54.51 -29.87 -18.09
CA LEU A 323 55.14 -28.66 -18.67
C LEU A 323 54.06 -27.94 -19.55
N SER A 324 53.85 -26.63 -19.42
CA SER A 324 54.36 -25.54 -20.32
C SER A 324 53.66 -25.48 -21.71
N ARG A 325 53.25 -24.32 -22.26
CA ARG A 325 53.84 -22.96 -22.14
C ARG A 325 52.79 -21.82 -22.34
N LYS A 326 52.90 -20.76 -21.51
CA LYS A 326 52.40 -19.35 -21.55
C LYS A 326 51.38 -18.91 -22.62
N VAL A 327 50.36 -18.11 -22.26
CA VAL A 327 50.33 -16.61 -22.25
C VAL A 327 48.91 -16.18 -21.76
N LEU A 328 48.55 -15.10 -21.03
CA LEU A 328 49.09 -14.00 -20.16
C LEU A 328 47.97 -13.82 -19.06
N LEU A 329 48.07 -13.31 -17.81
CA LEU A 329 48.60 -12.06 -17.17
C LEU A 329 47.88 -10.75 -17.54
N PRO A 330 47.67 -9.78 -16.60
CA PRO A 330 47.81 -9.78 -15.10
C PRO A 330 46.45 -9.52 -14.37
N THR A 331 46.07 -10.06 -13.21
CA THR A 331 46.65 -10.35 -11.85
C THR A 331 46.70 -9.18 -10.86
N MET A 332 45.87 -9.25 -9.80
CA MET A 332 46.07 -8.63 -8.48
C MET A 332 46.51 -9.69 -7.45
N SER A 333 47.48 -9.39 -6.58
CA SER A 333 47.83 -10.18 -5.38
C SER A 333 48.75 -9.35 -4.44
N THR A 334 48.28 -8.87 -3.28
CA THR A 334 48.39 -9.49 -1.92
C THR A 334 49.81 -9.68 -1.36
N LEU A 335 50.02 -9.37 -0.06
CA LEU A 335 50.52 -10.29 0.98
C LEU A 335 50.57 -9.65 2.41
N LYS A 336 50.87 -10.46 3.44
CA LYS A 336 50.99 -10.09 4.87
C LYS A 336 52.36 -10.53 5.44
N ARG A 337 52.86 -9.91 6.54
CA ARG A 337 53.33 -10.60 7.81
C ARG A 337 54.22 -9.76 8.77
N LYS A 338 53.75 -9.60 10.03
CA LYS A 338 54.42 -9.44 11.36
C LYS A 338 55.63 -8.49 11.61
N SER A 339 55.42 -7.59 12.60
CA SER A 339 56.25 -7.36 13.83
C SER A 339 57.64 -6.68 13.76
N ARG A 340 57.80 -5.52 14.45
CA ARG A 340 58.39 -5.40 15.84
C ARG A 340 58.27 -3.95 16.42
N THR A 341 58.53 -3.82 17.73
CA THR A 341 58.97 -2.61 18.49
C THR A 341 57.96 -1.47 18.78
N THR A 342 58.33 -0.63 19.77
CA THR A 342 57.46 0.21 20.64
C THR A 342 57.98 1.65 20.76
N THR A 343 57.06 2.62 20.92
CA THR A 343 57.25 3.88 21.68
C THR A 343 55.88 4.53 21.94
N ASP A 344 55.74 5.27 23.05
CA ASP A 344 54.48 5.89 23.52
C ASP A 344 54.08 7.16 22.75
N ARG A 345 52.77 7.45 22.68
CA ARG A 345 52.10 8.53 23.45
C ARG A 345 50.59 8.61 23.20
N ASP A 346 49.88 9.26 24.13
CA ASP A 346 48.44 9.17 24.36
C ASP A 346 47.54 9.98 23.41
N ILE A 347 46.39 9.41 23.04
CA ILE A 347 45.13 10.15 22.74
C ILE A 347 43.93 9.34 23.29
N SER A 348 42.95 10.03 23.89
CA SER A 348 41.83 9.45 24.65
C SER A 348 40.70 8.81 23.81
N PRO A 349 39.88 7.91 24.39
CA PRO A 349 38.78 7.24 23.67
C PRO A 349 37.44 8.01 23.65
N PRO A 350 36.72 8.03 22.51
CA PRO A 350 35.31 8.46 22.44
C PRO A 350 34.32 7.39 22.96
N PRO A 351 33.03 7.73 23.20
CA PRO A 351 32.34 7.25 24.41
C PRO A 351 31.52 5.95 24.29
N THR A 352 31.25 5.36 25.47
CA THR A 352 30.36 4.22 25.68
C THR A 352 28.90 4.53 25.32
N LYS A 353 28.25 3.59 24.61
CA LYS A 353 26.79 3.61 24.41
C LYS A 353 26.11 3.32 25.75
N ARG A 354 25.34 4.29 26.26
CA ARG A 354 24.50 4.10 27.46
C ARG A 354 23.40 3.08 27.19
N VAL A 355 23.27 2.09 28.06
CA VAL A 355 22.08 1.23 28.15
C VAL A 355 20.92 2.07 28.67
N ALA A 356 19.74 1.94 28.05
CA ALA A 356 18.52 2.56 28.56
C ALA A 356 17.99 1.73 29.74
N ALA A 357 17.88 2.34 30.93
CA ALA A 357 17.29 1.67 32.08
C ALA A 357 15.77 1.50 31.87
N ALA A 358 15.32 0.25 31.81
CA ALA A 358 13.89 -0.08 31.73
C ALA A 358 13.30 -0.15 33.15
N THR A 359 12.63 0.92 33.59
CA THR A 359 12.01 1.00 34.92
C THR A 359 10.68 0.23 35.00
N THR A 360 10.71 -1.08 34.70
CA THR A 360 9.56 -1.97 34.91
C THR A 360 9.36 -2.20 36.40
N THR A 361 8.37 -1.54 37.00
CA THR A 361 8.08 -1.66 38.43
C THR A 361 7.59 -3.06 38.79
N SER A 362 7.90 -3.52 40.01
CA SER A 362 7.53 -4.85 40.51
C SER A 362 6.02 -5.16 40.43
N LYS A 363 5.17 -4.12 40.47
CA LYS A 363 3.72 -4.21 40.26
C LYS A 363 3.33 -4.87 38.92
N ALA A 364 4.08 -4.61 37.85
CA ALA A 364 3.80 -5.19 36.52
C ALA A 364 4.03 -6.71 36.51
N VAL A 365 5.13 -7.16 37.13
CA VAL A 365 5.44 -8.60 37.29
C VAL A 365 4.43 -9.26 38.24
N ALA A 366 4.10 -8.62 39.36
CA ALA A 366 3.12 -9.13 40.32
C ALA A 366 1.70 -9.26 39.74
N ASN A 367 1.32 -8.42 38.77
CA ASN A 367 0.03 -8.54 38.07
C ASN A 367 0.04 -9.59 36.94
N PHE A 368 1.21 -10.08 36.50
CA PHE A 368 1.30 -11.14 35.47
C PHE A 368 0.91 -12.53 36.01
N PHE A 369 1.13 -12.79 37.30
CA PHE A 369 0.87 -14.07 37.96
C PHE A 369 -0.49 -14.15 38.70
N LYS A 370 -1.37 -13.16 38.55
CA LYS A 370 -2.69 -13.15 39.21
C LYS A 370 -3.74 -13.93 38.43
N PRO A 371 -4.67 -14.65 39.10
CA PRO A 371 -5.84 -15.24 38.47
C PRO A 371 -6.69 -14.20 37.73
N ALA A 372 -7.39 -14.62 36.68
CA ALA A 372 -8.18 -13.73 35.82
C ALA A 372 -9.27 -12.93 36.58
N SER A 373 -9.76 -13.43 37.71
CA SER A 373 -10.71 -12.74 38.61
C SER A 373 -10.11 -11.55 39.38
N GLN A 374 -8.80 -11.33 39.31
CA GLN A 374 -8.08 -10.22 39.97
C GLN A 374 -7.32 -9.32 38.97
N LYS A 375 -7.58 -9.47 37.66
CA LYS A 375 -6.94 -8.65 36.63
C LYS A 375 -7.72 -7.34 36.45
N GLU A 376 -7.03 -6.22 36.62
CA GLU A 376 -7.58 -4.89 36.30
C GLU A 376 -8.04 -4.84 34.83
N ALA A 377 -9.17 -4.19 34.56
CA ALA A 377 -9.77 -4.16 33.22
C ALA A 377 -8.86 -3.48 32.19
N GLU A 378 -9.00 -3.82 30.91
CA GLU A 378 -8.23 -3.18 29.84
C GLU A 378 -8.59 -1.68 29.75
N LYS A 379 -7.69 -0.82 30.23
CA LYS A 379 -7.92 0.64 30.27
C LYS A 379 -8.16 1.28 28.91
N MET A 380 -7.79 0.65 27.79
CA MET A 380 -7.82 1.25 26.45
C MET A 380 -8.86 0.60 25.53
N ALA A 381 -9.82 1.38 25.05
CA ALA A 381 -10.84 0.94 24.09
C ALA A 381 -10.77 1.75 22.79
N PHE A 382 -10.83 1.07 21.64
CA PHE A 382 -10.83 1.69 20.31
C PHE A 382 -12.15 1.44 19.59
N SER A 383 -12.64 2.45 18.87
CA SER A 383 -13.85 2.38 18.04
C SER A 383 -13.76 3.35 16.86
N THR A 384 -14.60 3.14 15.83
CA THR A 384 -14.73 4.05 14.68
C THR A 384 -16.16 4.50 14.53
N VAL A 385 -16.36 5.78 14.23
CA VAL A 385 -17.67 6.38 13.94
C VAL A 385 -17.72 6.67 12.44
N GLY A 386 -18.64 5.98 11.76
CA GLY A 386 -18.67 5.95 10.29
C GLY A 386 -17.36 5.44 9.70
N ASP A 387 -16.96 6.04 8.58
CA ASP A 387 -15.77 5.65 7.81
C ASP A 387 -14.60 6.63 8.01
N SER A 388 -14.75 7.63 8.89
CA SER A 388 -13.95 8.86 8.89
C SER A 388 -13.50 9.36 10.27
N LEU A 389 -14.10 8.91 11.38
CA LEU A 389 -13.69 9.28 12.72
C LEU A 389 -13.16 8.07 13.51
N PHE A 390 -11.92 8.19 13.97
CA PHE A 390 -11.31 7.29 14.96
C PHE A 390 -11.60 7.81 16.37
N VAL A 391 -11.97 6.90 17.29
CA VAL A 391 -12.17 7.23 18.71
C VAL A 391 -11.41 6.24 19.60
N GLY A 392 -10.48 6.76 20.41
CA GLY A 392 -9.79 6.00 21.46
C GLY A 392 -10.15 6.53 22.84
N ARG A 393 -10.71 5.69 23.71
CA ARG A 393 -11.07 6.03 25.10
C ARG A 393 -10.13 5.33 26.07
N TYR A 394 -9.59 6.08 27.04
CA TYR A 394 -8.72 5.55 28.10
C TYR A 394 -9.37 5.69 29.48
N ASP A 395 -9.18 4.70 30.34
CA ASP A 395 -9.60 4.62 31.76
C ASP A 395 -11.08 4.99 31.99
N GLY A 396 -11.96 4.52 31.10
CA GLY A 396 -13.41 4.73 31.24
C GLY A 396 -13.88 6.19 31.16
N ALA A 397 -13.17 7.05 30.42
CA ALA A 397 -13.39 8.51 30.34
C ALA A 397 -14.85 9.01 30.31
N THR A 398 -15.74 8.31 29.59
CA THR A 398 -17.18 8.61 29.44
C THR A 398 -18.04 8.12 30.62
N ALA A 399 -17.59 7.12 31.38
CA ALA A 399 -18.27 6.60 32.56
C ALA A 399 -17.93 7.37 33.86
N VAL A 400 -16.92 8.25 33.82
CA VAL A 400 -16.60 9.16 34.93
C VAL A 400 -17.73 10.18 35.08
N SER A 401 -18.52 10.04 36.15
CA SER A 401 -19.57 10.99 36.53
C SER A 401 -18.97 12.38 36.80
N ARG A 402 -19.62 13.42 36.26
CA ARG A 402 -19.24 14.82 36.39
C ARG A 402 -20.49 15.65 36.71
N ALA A 403 -20.34 16.67 37.54
CA ALA A 403 -21.42 17.62 37.79
C ALA A 403 -21.78 18.37 36.50
N LYS A 404 -23.06 18.63 36.29
CA LYS A 404 -23.56 19.50 35.22
C LYS A 404 -23.72 20.94 35.74
N PRO A 405 -23.45 21.98 34.93
CA PRO A 405 -22.91 21.91 33.58
C PRO A 405 -21.44 21.43 33.56
N VAL A 406 -21.10 20.61 32.57
CA VAL A 406 -19.78 19.96 32.43
C VAL A 406 -18.80 20.92 31.78
N LYS A 407 -17.61 21.02 32.37
CA LYS A 407 -16.49 21.79 31.82
C LYS A 407 -15.62 20.86 30.97
N VAL A 408 -15.30 21.24 29.73
CA VAL A 408 -14.50 20.43 28.81
C VAL A 408 -13.17 21.13 28.53
N ALA A 409 -12.06 20.39 28.67
CA ALA A 409 -10.73 20.84 28.28
C ALA A 409 -10.26 20.00 27.09
N ALA A 410 -10.31 20.61 25.91
CA ALA A 410 -10.04 19.97 24.64
C ALA A 410 -8.69 20.43 24.06
N PHE A 411 -7.97 19.52 23.40
CA PHE A 411 -6.61 19.75 22.89
C PHE A 411 -6.44 19.18 21.47
N ASP A 412 -5.59 19.75 20.59
CA ASP A 412 -4.99 18.93 19.53
C ASP A 412 -3.92 17.99 20.12
N LEU A 413 -3.51 16.99 19.35
CA LEU A 413 -2.45 16.05 19.67
C LEU A 413 -1.07 16.56 19.25
N ASP A 414 -0.89 16.82 17.95
CA ASP A 414 0.40 17.01 17.28
C ASP A 414 0.82 18.49 17.28
N ASP A 415 2.09 18.72 17.59
CA ASP A 415 2.70 20.02 17.93
C ASP A 415 1.94 20.85 19.02
N THR A 416 1.03 20.20 19.77
CA THR A 416 0.23 20.77 20.87
C THR A 416 0.47 20.04 22.20
N LEU A 417 0.12 18.74 22.30
CA LEU A 417 0.43 17.91 23.47
C LEU A 417 1.78 17.20 23.29
N ILE A 418 2.05 16.75 22.06
CA ILE A 418 3.26 16.03 21.67
C ILE A 418 3.88 16.65 20.42
N THR A 419 5.17 16.46 20.22
CA THR A 419 5.87 16.79 18.97
C THR A 419 6.77 15.64 18.57
N THR A 420 7.24 15.58 17.33
CA THR A 420 8.07 14.44 16.89
C THR A 420 9.43 14.43 17.60
N LYS A 421 9.91 13.23 17.91
CA LYS A 421 11.23 13.03 18.51
C LYS A 421 12.35 13.26 17.48
N SER A 422 12.05 12.99 16.22
CA SER A 422 12.94 13.11 15.06
C SER A 422 13.00 14.50 14.43
N GLY A 423 12.20 15.47 14.89
CA GLY A 423 12.15 16.83 14.34
C GLY A 423 11.58 16.94 12.92
N ASN A 424 10.79 15.95 12.49
CA ASN A 424 10.11 15.95 11.20
C ASN A 424 8.65 16.41 11.40
N THR A 425 8.03 17.05 10.40
CA THR A 425 6.62 17.49 10.46
C THR A 425 5.61 16.34 10.59
N PHE A 426 6.05 15.09 10.43
CA PHE A 426 5.22 13.89 10.60
C PHE A 426 6.05 12.77 11.23
N SER A 427 5.47 12.05 12.19
CA SER A 427 6.13 10.95 12.91
C SER A 427 6.47 9.78 11.98
N LYS A 428 7.71 9.27 12.07
CA LYS A 428 8.22 8.15 11.25
C LYS A 428 7.79 6.76 11.75
N GLY A 429 7.26 6.66 12.96
CA GLY A 429 6.79 5.42 13.60
C GLY A 429 5.99 5.72 14.86
N PRO A 430 5.47 4.68 15.56
CA PRO A 430 4.66 4.86 16.76
C PRO A 430 5.43 5.50 17.93
N ASP A 431 6.75 5.30 18.00
CA ASP A 431 7.64 5.83 19.06
C ASP A 431 8.28 7.18 18.70
N ASP A 432 7.97 7.76 17.53
CA ASP A 432 8.53 9.04 17.08
C ASP A 432 7.75 10.24 17.62
N TRP A 433 7.62 10.29 18.95
CA TRP A 433 7.01 11.39 19.70
C TRP A 433 7.78 11.66 21.00
N LYS A 434 7.53 12.86 21.54
CA LYS A 434 7.86 13.30 22.89
C LYS A 434 6.79 14.30 23.33
N TRP A 435 6.67 14.58 24.63
CA TRP A 435 5.86 15.73 25.08
C TRP A 435 6.31 17.02 24.41
N TRP A 436 5.36 17.87 24.04
CA TRP A 436 5.63 19.19 23.47
C TRP A 436 6.41 20.05 24.48
N HIS A 437 5.93 20.08 25.73
CA HIS A 437 6.64 20.65 26.88
C HIS A 437 6.46 19.77 28.14
N SER A 438 7.36 19.91 29.12
CA SER A 438 7.36 19.10 30.36
C SER A 438 6.15 19.36 31.26
N SER A 439 5.51 20.53 31.17
CA SER A 439 4.31 20.87 31.94
C SER A 439 3.02 20.18 31.44
N VAL A 440 3.02 19.59 30.23
CA VAL A 440 1.82 19.04 29.59
C VAL A 440 1.13 17.95 30.43
N PRO A 441 1.81 16.88 30.89
CA PRO A 441 1.15 15.83 31.67
C PRO A 441 0.64 16.33 33.04
N LEU A 442 1.30 17.33 33.61
CA LEU A 442 0.92 17.89 34.91
C LEU A 442 -0.35 18.74 34.79
N LYS A 443 -0.43 19.67 33.83
CA LYS A 443 -1.62 20.50 33.62
C LYS A 443 -2.85 19.64 33.22
N LEU A 444 -2.67 18.60 32.40
CA LEU A 444 -3.77 17.68 32.04
C LEU A 444 -4.29 16.87 33.24
N LYS A 445 -3.42 16.41 34.14
CA LYS A 445 -3.85 15.76 35.40
C LYS A 445 -4.58 16.74 36.32
N GLN A 446 -4.07 17.96 36.46
CA GLN A 446 -4.70 19.00 37.27
C GLN A 446 -6.10 19.37 36.75
N LEU A 447 -6.29 19.46 35.43
CA LEU A 447 -7.62 19.65 34.83
C LEU A 447 -8.60 18.53 35.19
N HIS A 448 -8.18 17.26 35.09
CA HIS A 448 -9.01 16.13 35.47
C HIS A 448 -9.40 16.18 36.97
N THR A 449 -8.44 16.48 37.85
CA THR A 449 -8.71 16.70 39.29
C THR A 449 -9.66 17.87 39.55
N ASN A 450 -9.60 18.92 38.72
CA ASN A 450 -10.51 20.08 38.78
C ASN A 450 -11.90 19.82 38.13
N GLY A 451 -12.22 18.56 37.84
CA GLY A 451 -13.53 18.10 37.36
C GLY A 451 -13.77 18.24 35.85
N TYR A 452 -12.74 18.55 35.05
CA TYR A 452 -12.90 18.68 33.60
C TYR A 452 -13.06 17.32 32.91
N ALA A 453 -13.86 17.30 31.84
CA ALA A 453 -13.74 16.28 30.81
C ALA A 453 -12.54 16.63 29.92
N VAL A 454 -11.44 15.87 30.04
CA VAL A 454 -10.26 16.06 29.18
C VAL A 454 -10.45 15.26 27.90
N ILE A 455 -10.31 15.91 26.74
CA ILE A 455 -10.41 15.29 25.42
C ILE A 455 -9.31 15.78 24.47
N VAL A 456 -9.05 15.00 23.42
CA VAL A 456 -8.17 15.36 22.30
C VAL A 456 -8.99 15.32 21.01
N VAL A 457 -8.78 16.29 20.12
CA VAL A 457 -9.56 16.52 18.89
C VAL A 457 -8.57 16.86 17.76
N SER A 458 -8.27 15.90 16.88
CA SER A 458 -7.15 16.02 15.92
C SER A 458 -7.46 15.64 14.46
N ASN A 459 -6.70 16.23 13.52
CA ASN A 459 -6.88 16.12 12.07
C ASN A 459 -5.85 15.15 11.44
N GLN A 460 -6.19 13.86 11.30
CA GLN A 460 -5.24 12.77 11.04
C GLN A 460 -5.35 12.16 9.62
N SER A 461 -5.22 13.00 8.58
CA SER A 461 -5.42 12.60 7.16
C SER A 461 -4.41 11.64 6.52
N ARG A 462 -3.56 10.99 7.33
CA ARG A 462 -2.68 9.89 6.90
C ARG A 462 -3.11 8.53 7.45
N VAL A 463 -4.10 8.50 8.34
CA VAL A 463 -4.61 7.27 8.97
C VAL A 463 -5.79 6.75 8.14
N VAL A 464 -5.67 5.53 7.62
CA VAL A 464 -6.70 4.90 6.77
C VAL A 464 -7.52 3.92 7.60
N LEU A 465 -8.79 4.24 7.87
CA LEU A 465 -9.66 3.43 8.73
C LEU A 465 -10.16 2.15 8.07
N LYS A 466 -10.30 2.14 6.73
CA LYS A 466 -10.63 0.97 5.92
C LYS A 466 -9.49 0.69 4.94
N PRO A 467 -8.51 -0.16 5.29
CA PRO A 467 -7.41 -0.51 4.40
C PRO A 467 -7.93 -1.19 3.12
N GLU A 468 -7.53 -0.71 1.94
CA GLU A 468 -7.79 -1.46 0.72
C GLU A 468 -6.86 -2.69 0.67
N PRO A 469 -7.35 -3.90 0.35
CA PRO A 469 -6.53 -5.12 0.33
C PRO A 469 -5.41 -5.12 -0.74
N LYS A 470 -5.31 -4.06 -1.54
CA LYS A 470 -4.25 -3.82 -2.54
C LYS A 470 -3.14 -2.86 -2.06
N LYS A 471 -3.25 -2.31 -0.83
CA LYS A 471 -2.31 -1.30 -0.28
C LYS A 471 -1.85 -1.68 1.13
N ALA A 472 -0.75 -2.43 1.21
CA ALA A 472 -0.14 -2.84 2.49
C ALA A 472 0.27 -1.66 3.41
N GLY A 473 0.47 -0.46 2.86
CA GLY A 473 0.74 0.75 3.64
C GLY A 473 -0.44 1.24 4.49
N ASP A 474 -1.67 1.02 4.03
CA ASP A 474 -2.88 1.56 4.66
C ASP A 474 -3.10 0.91 6.04
N MET A 475 -2.98 -0.42 6.11
CA MET A 475 -3.07 -1.18 7.37
C MET A 475 -2.00 -0.78 8.38
N LYS A 476 -0.78 -0.44 7.91
CA LYS A 476 0.32 0.04 8.75
C LYS A 476 0.08 1.46 9.29
N SER A 477 -0.73 2.29 8.61
CA SER A 477 -1.05 3.63 9.10
C SER A 477 -1.91 3.58 10.38
N LEU A 478 -2.93 2.72 10.40
CA LEU A 478 -3.86 2.59 11.52
C LEU A 478 -3.23 1.91 12.73
N SER A 479 -2.42 0.85 12.52
CA SER A 479 -1.72 0.20 13.64
C SER A 479 -0.68 1.12 14.27
N ASN A 480 0.12 1.85 13.48
CA ASN A 480 1.04 2.87 14.00
C ASN A 480 0.29 3.94 14.82
N PHE A 481 -0.89 4.39 14.37
CA PHE A 481 -1.67 5.40 15.08
C PHE A 481 -2.31 4.86 16.36
N LYS A 482 -2.91 3.66 16.35
CA LYS A 482 -3.35 2.94 17.57
C LYS A 482 -2.22 2.89 18.59
N SER A 483 -1.03 2.43 18.21
CA SER A 483 0.13 2.31 19.12
C SER A 483 0.62 3.66 19.64
N LYS A 484 0.71 4.69 18.79
CA LYS A 484 1.05 6.07 19.20
C LYS A 484 0.06 6.59 20.24
N VAL A 485 -1.24 6.46 20.00
CA VAL A 485 -2.30 6.88 20.93
C VAL A 485 -2.20 6.09 22.24
N SER A 486 -2.12 4.76 22.21
CA SER A 486 -1.95 3.93 23.41
C SER A 486 -0.76 4.38 24.26
N ALA A 487 0.40 4.66 23.63
CA ALA A 487 1.60 5.10 24.34
C ALA A 487 1.41 6.47 25.01
N VAL A 488 0.82 7.45 24.31
CA VAL A 488 0.55 8.79 24.85
C VAL A 488 -0.46 8.72 26.01
N LEU A 489 -1.59 8.02 25.84
CA LEU A 489 -2.63 7.96 26.87
C LEU A 489 -2.20 7.14 28.09
N THR A 490 -1.42 6.06 27.91
CA THR A 490 -0.83 5.30 29.02
C THR A 490 0.23 6.11 29.76
N ALA A 491 0.97 7.00 29.08
CA ALA A 491 1.90 7.92 29.73
C ALA A 491 1.21 9.11 30.41
N LEU A 492 -0.04 9.43 30.03
CA LEU A 492 -0.91 10.30 30.82
C LEU A 492 -1.49 9.57 32.03
N ASP A 493 -1.99 8.34 31.92
CA ASP A 493 -2.67 7.60 33.00
C ASP A 493 -3.73 8.48 33.73
N LEU A 494 -4.73 8.92 32.96
CA LEU A 494 -5.91 9.66 33.43
C LEU A 494 -7.10 9.41 32.46
N PRO A 495 -8.36 9.45 32.91
CA PRO A 495 -9.54 9.26 32.05
C PRO A 495 -9.68 10.33 30.95
N ILE A 496 -9.41 9.95 29.69
CA ILE A 496 -9.32 10.84 28.52
C ILE A 496 -9.84 10.16 27.25
N THR A 497 -10.42 10.94 26.32
CA THR A 497 -10.86 10.46 25.00
C THR A 497 -10.16 11.20 23.86
N VAL A 498 -9.70 10.48 22.84
CA VAL A 498 -9.12 11.00 21.60
C VAL A 498 -10.08 10.80 20.45
N TYR A 499 -10.52 11.90 19.84
CA TYR A 499 -11.24 11.98 18.57
C TYR A 499 -10.25 12.38 17.47
N ALA A 500 -10.18 11.60 16.39
CA ALA A 500 -9.26 11.85 15.27
C ALA A 500 -9.96 11.70 13.91
N ALA A 501 -10.18 12.82 13.23
CA ALA A 501 -10.82 12.88 11.92
C ALA A 501 -9.83 12.56 10.80
N THR A 502 -10.08 11.49 10.03
CA THR A 502 -9.18 11.02 8.98
C THR A 502 -9.52 11.59 7.59
N GLN A 503 -10.78 11.95 7.35
CA GLN A 503 -11.24 12.46 6.07
C GLN A 503 -11.37 14.01 6.03
N LYS A 504 -12.13 14.54 5.06
CA LYS A 504 -12.43 15.98 4.88
C LYS A 504 -13.93 16.27 4.95
N ASP A 505 -14.60 15.60 5.88
CA ASP A 505 -16.04 15.62 6.13
C ASP A 505 -16.38 16.45 7.40
N MET A 506 -17.54 16.20 8.02
CA MET A 506 -18.03 16.95 9.19
C MET A 506 -17.14 16.84 10.44
N PHE A 507 -16.39 15.75 10.60
CA PHE A 507 -15.51 15.58 11.74
C PHE A 507 -14.24 16.43 11.65
N ARG A 508 -13.83 16.87 10.46
CA ARG A 508 -12.55 17.58 10.29
C ARG A 508 -12.62 19.01 10.84
N LYS A 509 -11.74 19.36 11.79
CA LYS A 509 -11.53 20.76 12.22
C LYS A 509 -11.23 21.63 10.98
N PRO A 510 -11.89 22.79 10.82
CA PRO A 510 -12.60 23.55 11.85
C PRO A 510 -14.04 23.12 12.21
N ARG A 511 -14.62 22.13 11.53
CA ARG A 511 -16.04 21.76 11.73
C ARG A 511 -16.28 21.08 13.08
N SER A 512 -17.46 21.29 13.65
CA SER A 512 -17.82 20.85 15.01
C SER A 512 -18.16 19.36 15.15
N GLY A 513 -18.02 18.53 14.11
CA GLY A 513 -18.49 17.13 14.15
C GLY A 513 -17.81 16.27 15.24
N MET A 514 -16.52 16.49 15.54
CA MET A 514 -15.85 15.79 16.65
C MET A 514 -16.36 16.25 18.02
N TRP A 515 -16.78 17.51 18.17
CA TRP A 515 -17.45 17.99 19.38
C TRP A 515 -18.82 17.36 19.54
N GLN A 516 -19.62 17.34 18.47
CA GLN A 516 -20.95 16.71 18.46
C GLN A 516 -20.90 15.21 18.78
N GLN A 517 -19.88 14.48 18.31
CA GLN A 517 -19.69 13.09 18.70
C GLN A 517 -19.23 12.95 20.17
N MET A 518 -18.46 13.90 20.71
CA MET A 518 -18.11 13.93 22.13
C MET A 518 -19.35 14.14 23.01
N LEU A 519 -20.21 15.13 22.70
CA LEU A 519 -21.48 15.34 23.41
C LEU A 519 -22.32 14.06 23.45
N LYS A 520 -22.43 13.38 22.30
CA LYS A 520 -23.15 12.10 22.16
C LYS A 520 -22.52 10.97 22.98
N ASP A 521 -21.19 10.86 22.99
CA ASP A 521 -20.44 9.86 23.76
C ASP A 521 -20.55 10.05 25.29
N TYR A 522 -20.70 11.30 25.74
CA TYR A 522 -20.78 11.68 27.16
C TYR A 522 -22.23 11.89 27.65
N GLY A 523 -23.24 11.79 26.77
CA GLY A 523 -24.66 11.97 27.13
C GLY A 523 -25.03 13.41 27.46
N LEU A 524 -24.46 14.38 26.74
CA LEU A 524 -24.60 15.82 26.99
C LEU A 524 -25.40 16.50 25.86
N ASN A 525 -26.27 17.43 26.25
CA ASN A 525 -26.84 18.46 25.37
C ASN A 525 -25.98 19.74 25.47
N ASP A 526 -25.48 20.22 24.33
CA ASP A 526 -24.62 21.41 24.19
C ASP A 526 -25.16 22.61 24.98
N SER A 527 -26.46 22.92 24.83
CA SER A 527 -27.06 24.16 25.36
C SER A 527 -27.51 24.11 26.82
N THR A 528 -27.46 22.94 27.48
CA THR A 528 -27.93 22.80 28.88
C THR A 528 -26.95 22.07 29.80
N ASP A 529 -26.08 21.22 29.24
CA ASP A 529 -25.22 20.32 30.01
C ASP A 529 -23.74 20.72 29.96
N VAL A 530 -23.37 21.78 29.25
CA VAL A 530 -21.97 22.22 29.04
C VAL A 530 -21.80 23.68 29.47
N ASP A 531 -20.73 23.95 30.21
CA ASP A 531 -20.31 25.30 30.59
C ASP A 531 -19.31 25.82 29.54
N HIS A 532 -19.82 26.52 28.52
CA HIS A 532 -19.02 27.01 27.39
C HIS A 532 -17.96 28.05 27.80
N ASP A 533 -18.24 28.88 28.81
CA ASP A 533 -17.31 29.92 29.27
C ASP A 533 -16.17 29.32 30.12
N SER A 534 -16.43 28.26 30.90
CA SER A 534 -15.39 27.49 31.58
C SER A 534 -14.67 26.46 30.69
N CYS A 535 -15.20 26.15 29.51
CA CYS A 535 -14.53 25.26 28.54
C CYS A 535 -13.25 25.90 27.98
N ILE A 536 -12.38 25.09 27.39
CA ILE A 536 -11.23 25.59 26.63
C ILE A 536 -10.83 24.63 25.51
N PHE A 537 -10.42 25.20 24.37
CA PHE A 537 -9.67 24.49 23.35
C PHE A 537 -8.23 25.01 23.23
N VAL A 538 -7.26 24.11 23.14
CA VAL A 538 -5.84 24.43 22.97
C VAL A 538 -5.28 23.75 21.71
N GLY A 539 -4.63 24.50 20.81
CA GLY A 539 -4.09 23.95 19.56
C GLY A 539 -3.08 24.85 18.84
N ASP A 540 -2.17 24.25 18.08
CA ASP A 540 -1.11 24.95 17.33
C ASP A 540 -1.63 25.71 16.10
N ALA A 541 -2.69 25.20 15.46
CA ALA A 541 -3.23 25.71 14.20
C ALA A 541 -4.03 27.01 14.40
N ALA A 542 -3.33 28.05 14.82
CA ALA A 542 -3.88 29.26 15.40
C ALA A 542 -3.77 30.50 14.49
N GLY A 543 -3.30 30.34 13.25
CA GLY A 543 -3.16 31.40 12.25
C GLY A 543 -2.05 32.43 12.53
N ARG A 544 -1.14 32.17 13.48
CA ARG A 544 -0.07 33.08 13.90
C ARG A 544 0.89 33.39 12.76
N GLU A 545 1.38 34.62 12.74
CA GLU A 545 2.37 35.08 11.77
C GLU A 545 3.79 34.58 12.11
N GLY A 546 4.62 34.37 11.08
CA GLY A 546 5.97 33.83 11.24
C GLY A 546 7.03 34.91 11.44
N ASP A 547 7.54 35.04 12.65
CA ASP A 547 8.67 35.94 12.95
C ASP A 547 10.03 35.32 12.60
N LYS A 548 10.71 35.92 11.63
CA LYS A 548 12.07 35.56 11.21
C LYS A 548 13.12 35.79 12.30
N SER A 549 12.90 36.72 13.23
CA SER A 549 13.86 37.07 14.29
C SER A 549 13.87 36.03 15.40
N ALA A 550 12.69 35.66 15.93
CA ALA A 550 12.50 34.54 16.86
C ALA A 550 12.64 33.15 16.20
N LYS A 551 12.85 33.08 14.87
CA LYS A 551 12.82 31.84 14.05
C LYS A 551 11.48 31.10 14.08
N ALA A 552 10.41 31.77 14.49
CA ALA A 552 9.05 31.26 14.46
C ALA A 552 8.57 31.09 13.01
N ARG A 553 7.86 30.00 12.74
CA ARG A 553 7.21 29.77 11.44
C ARG A 553 5.77 30.29 11.50
N LYS A 554 5.25 30.73 10.35
CA LYS A 554 3.81 30.99 10.21
C LYS A 554 3.04 29.69 10.43
N ASP A 555 1.94 29.74 11.17
CA ASP A 555 1.10 28.55 11.40
C ASP A 555 0.58 27.99 10.06
N HIS A 556 0.40 26.68 10.00
CA HIS A 556 0.05 25.98 8.77
C HIS A 556 -1.42 26.17 8.35
N SER A 557 -2.30 26.50 9.29
CA SER A 557 -3.72 26.82 9.09
C SER A 557 -4.29 27.54 10.33
N CYS A 558 -5.57 27.88 10.29
CA CYS A 558 -6.33 28.43 11.42
C CYS A 558 -7.28 27.42 12.07
N SER A 559 -7.18 26.12 11.72
CA SER A 559 -8.24 25.12 11.96
C SER A 559 -8.68 24.98 13.41
N ASP A 560 -7.83 25.36 14.36
CA ASP A 560 -8.04 25.12 15.78
C ASP A 560 -8.69 26.32 16.46
N ARG A 561 -8.24 27.53 16.12
CA ARG A 561 -8.93 28.77 16.48
C ARG A 561 -10.32 28.86 15.83
N ASP A 562 -10.43 28.37 14.60
CA ASP A 562 -11.68 28.29 13.84
C ASP A 562 -12.63 27.22 14.40
N PHE A 563 -12.10 26.09 14.90
CA PHE A 563 -12.89 25.06 15.61
C PHE A 563 -13.47 25.59 16.93
N ALA A 564 -12.64 26.22 17.76
CA ALA A 564 -13.10 26.83 19.02
C ALA A 564 -14.19 27.90 18.78
N ALA A 565 -14.03 28.72 17.74
CA ALA A 565 -15.03 29.71 17.34
C ALA A 565 -16.35 29.08 16.84
N ASN A 566 -16.30 27.91 16.19
CA ASN A 566 -17.49 27.18 15.73
C ASN A 566 -18.28 26.48 16.85
N VAL A 567 -17.57 26.07 17.89
CA VAL A 567 -18.15 25.47 19.11
C VAL A 567 -18.59 26.56 20.10
N GLY A 568 -18.01 27.76 20.01
CA GLY A 568 -18.30 28.86 20.94
C GLY A 568 -17.66 28.62 22.30
N ILE A 569 -16.35 28.33 22.32
CA ILE A 569 -15.56 28.14 23.55
C ILE A 569 -14.23 28.92 23.49
N PRO A 570 -13.67 29.33 24.64
CA PRO A 570 -12.34 29.95 24.72
C PRO A 570 -11.25 29.17 23.99
N PHE A 571 -10.35 29.89 23.32
CA PHE A 571 -9.20 29.33 22.62
C PHE A 571 -7.88 29.87 23.18
N LYS A 572 -6.86 29.01 23.27
CA LYS A 572 -5.47 29.39 23.53
C LYS A 572 -4.49 28.58 22.68
N THR A 573 -3.30 29.13 22.43
CA THR A 573 -2.19 28.36 21.86
C THR A 573 -1.44 27.54 22.93
N PRO A 574 -0.63 26.54 22.56
CA PRO A 574 0.13 25.73 23.52
C PRO A 574 1.04 26.60 24.42
N GLU A 575 1.63 27.65 23.87
CA GLU A 575 2.44 28.64 24.59
C GLU A 575 1.59 29.45 25.60
N GLU A 576 0.47 30.02 25.16
CA GLU A 576 -0.47 30.78 26.00
C GLU A 576 -1.11 29.95 27.14
N TYR A 577 -1.14 28.62 27.00
CA TYR A 577 -1.75 27.71 27.97
C TYR A 577 -0.74 26.98 28.86
N PHE A 578 0.34 26.42 28.31
CA PHE A 578 1.30 25.60 29.05
C PHE A 578 2.53 26.36 29.57
N LEU A 579 2.84 27.51 28.96
CA LEU A 579 3.97 28.39 29.31
C LEU A 579 3.55 29.77 29.84
N GLU A 580 2.27 30.14 29.69
CA GLU A 580 1.71 31.44 30.07
C GLU A 580 2.37 32.62 29.33
N GLU A 581 2.73 32.40 28.06
CA GLU A 581 3.17 33.45 27.15
C GLU A 581 2.02 34.36 26.68
N GLU A 582 2.36 35.59 26.30
CA GLU A 582 1.42 36.56 25.71
C GLU A 582 0.87 36.12 24.35
N ALA A 583 -0.37 36.53 24.07
CA ALA A 583 -1.10 36.14 22.87
C ALA A 583 -0.46 36.74 21.60
N LYS A 584 -0.12 35.86 20.64
CA LYS A 584 0.59 36.25 19.40
C LYS A 584 -0.39 36.67 18.30
N PRO A 585 -0.05 37.68 17.46
CA PRO A 585 -0.92 38.14 16.38
C PRO A 585 -1.17 37.03 15.34
N PHE A 586 -2.41 36.97 14.84
CA PHE A 586 -2.86 35.96 13.89
C PHE A 586 -3.69 36.58 12.77
N ILE A 587 -3.76 35.90 11.63
CA ILE A 587 -4.60 36.29 10.48
C ILE A 587 -5.37 35.05 10.00
N ARG A 588 -6.71 35.11 9.99
CA ARG A 588 -7.54 34.03 9.44
C ARG A 588 -7.34 33.92 7.93
N SER A 589 -7.30 32.69 7.41
CA SER A 589 -7.18 32.43 5.97
C SER A 589 -8.46 32.73 5.19
N PHE A 590 -9.60 32.72 5.88
CA PHE A 590 -10.92 33.11 5.41
C PHE A 590 -11.77 33.47 6.64
N ASP A 591 -12.64 34.47 6.52
CA ASP A 591 -13.63 34.82 7.53
C ASP A 591 -15.01 34.97 6.86
N PRO A 592 -16.02 34.17 7.23
CA PRO A 592 -17.37 34.25 6.65
C PRO A 592 -18.12 35.52 7.07
N ALA A 593 -17.85 36.10 8.25
CA ALA A 593 -18.62 37.24 8.76
C ALA A 593 -18.51 38.48 7.86
N LEU A 594 -17.34 38.65 7.21
CA LEU A 594 -17.07 39.72 6.24
C LEU A 594 -18.02 39.71 5.02
N TYR A 595 -18.67 38.58 4.72
CA TYR A 595 -19.62 38.42 3.61
C TYR A 595 -21.09 38.47 4.06
N LEU A 596 -21.34 38.72 5.35
CA LEU A 596 -22.66 38.87 5.96
C LEU A 596 -22.95 40.30 6.42
N GLU A 597 -21.96 41.19 6.38
CA GLU A 597 -22.14 42.63 6.59
C GLU A 597 -22.62 43.33 5.31
N THR A 598 -23.64 44.17 5.45
CA THR A 598 -24.25 44.96 4.36
C THR A 598 -23.33 46.03 3.75
N LYS A 599 -22.07 46.14 4.19
CA LYS A 599 -21.13 47.21 3.78
C LYS A 599 -20.67 47.12 2.31
N LEU A 600 -20.87 45.98 1.63
CA LEU A 600 -20.63 45.91 0.18
C LEU A 600 -21.69 46.70 -0.62
N ASP A 601 -22.95 46.74 -0.17
CA ASP A 601 -24.04 47.45 -0.86
C ASP A 601 -23.86 48.98 -0.92
N SER A 602 -22.88 49.54 -0.21
CA SER A 602 -22.65 50.98 -0.11
C SER A 602 -21.32 51.49 -0.67
N GLN A 603 -20.42 50.60 -1.14
CA GLN A 603 -19.23 51.00 -1.91
C GLN A 603 -19.42 50.88 -3.43
N THR A 604 -20.28 49.98 -3.88
CA THR A 604 -20.78 49.95 -5.26
C THR A 604 -22.21 50.47 -5.29
N GLY A 605 -22.43 51.64 -5.88
CA GLY A 605 -23.77 52.23 -6.12
C GLY A 605 -24.59 51.49 -7.20
N LEU A 606 -24.42 50.17 -7.29
CA LEU A 606 -25.08 49.28 -8.23
C LEU A 606 -26.19 48.54 -7.48
N SER A 607 -27.45 48.84 -7.84
CA SER A 607 -28.60 48.02 -7.45
C SER A 607 -28.31 46.55 -7.74
N PRO A 608 -28.79 45.60 -6.92
CA PRO A 608 -28.55 44.17 -7.15
C PRO A 608 -28.95 43.81 -8.58
N ALA A 609 -28.03 43.22 -9.33
CA ALA A 609 -28.15 43.05 -10.78
C ALA A 609 -29.19 41.98 -11.15
N VAL A 610 -30.48 42.35 -11.07
CA VAL A 610 -31.61 41.52 -11.46
C VAL A 610 -31.45 41.15 -12.94
N PHE A 611 -31.15 39.88 -13.22
CA PHE A 611 -31.09 39.38 -14.58
C PHE A 611 -32.46 39.55 -15.23
N THR A 612 -32.54 40.47 -16.19
CA THR A 612 -33.73 40.72 -17.00
C THR A 612 -33.62 39.96 -18.32
N LYS A 613 -34.72 39.32 -18.72
CA LYS A 613 -34.87 38.73 -20.06
C LYS A 613 -34.96 39.87 -21.08
N LYS A 614 -34.03 39.93 -22.02
CA LYS A 614 -33.93 41.00 -23.05
C LYS A 614 -34.36 40.55 -24.45
N ASN A 615 -34.40 39.24 -24.68
CA ASN A 615 -34.71 38.63 -25.96
C ASN A 615 -35.75 37.52 -25.70
N ASP A 616 -36.64 37.26 -26.66
CA ASP A 616 -37.60 36.15 -26.55
C ASP A 616 -36.89 34.79 -26.54
N LEU A 617 -35.79 34.70 -27.30
CA LEU A 617 -34.98 33.49 -27.47
C LEU A 617 -33.47 33.85 -27.48
N ASP A 618 -32.75 33.51 -26.42
CA ASP A 618 -31.29 33.67 -26.32
C ASP A 618 -30.60 32.49 -25.58
N ILE A 619 -29.28 32.46 -25.67
CA ILE A 619 -28.39 31.58 -24.89
C ILE A 619 -27.74 32.40 -23.78
N VAL A 620 -27.83 31.93 -22.53
CA VAL A 620 -27.22 32.56 -21.37
C VAL A 620 -26.10 31.68 -20.83
N LEU A 621 -24.86 32.15 -20.93
CA LEU A 621 -23.67 31.44 -20.49
C LEU A 621 -23.27 31.88 -19.08
N PHE A 622 -23.17 30.96 -18.12
CA PHE A 622 -22.61 31.30 -16.81
C PHE A 622 -21.07 31.19 -16.82
N CYS A 623 -20.35 32.15 -16.25
CA CYS A 623 -18.91 32.11 -16.10
C CYS A 623 -18.54 32.35 -14.63
N GLY A 624 -17.79 31.42 -14.02
CA GLY A 624 -17.39 31.54 -12.62
C GLY A 624 -17.05 30.20 -11.97
N SER A 625 -16.35 30.28 -10.84
CA SER A 625 -15.81 29.13 -10.09
C SER A 625 -16.89 28.09 -9.72
N PRO A 626 -16.58 26.78 -9.59
CA PRO A 626 -17.40 25.88 -8.77
C PRO A 626 -17.67 26.52 -7.38
N GLY A 627 -18.82 26.26 -6.77
CA GLY A 627 -19.19 26.90 -5.48
C GLY A 627 -19.67 28.36 -5.56
N ALA A 628 -19.51 29.07 -6.69
CA ALA A 628 -19.87 30.49 -6.87
C ALA A 628 -21.39 30.80 -6.94
N GLY A 629 -22.27 29.96 -6.40
CA GLY A 629 -23.73 30.19 -6.35
C GLY A 629 -24.51 29.98 -7.67
N LYS A 630 -23.85 29.91 -8.83
CA LYS A 630 -24.42 29.73 -10.18
C LYS A 630 -25.78 29.01 -10.26
N SER A 631 -25.85 27.74 -9.84
CA SER A 631 -27.06 26.94 -9.93
C SER A 631 -28.23 27.51 -9.12
N THR A 632 -27.95 28.10 -7.95
CA THR A 632 -28.95 28.81 -7.13
C THR A 632 -29.44 30.08 -7.83
N PHE A 633 -28.55 30.82 -8.49
CA PHE A 633 -28.93 31.99 -9.30
C PHE A 633 -29.85 31.59 -10.48
N TYR A 634 -29.60 30.44 -11.12
CA TYR A 634 -30.54 29.89 -12.11
C TYR A 634 -31.93 29.63 -11.51
N TRP A 635 -32.00 28.92 -10.38
CA TRP A 635 -33.27 28.54 -9.76
C TRP A 635 -34.11 29.76 -9.33
N HIS A 636 -33.49 30.85 -8.85
CA HIS A 636 -34.21 32.05 -8.41
C HIS A 636 -34.48 33.09 -9.50
N HIS A 637 -33.65 33.20 -10.55
CA HIS A 637 -33.74 34.31 -11.52
C HIS A 637 -33.96 33.90 -12.96
N LEU A 638 -33.62 32.67 -13.36
CA LEU A 638 -33.71 32.24 -14.77
C LEU A 638 -34.85 31.26 -15.01
N GLN A 639 -35.04 30.26 -14.13
CA GLN A 639 -36.17 29.33 -14.26
C GLN A 639 -37.53 30.06 -14.28
N PRO A 640 -37.80 31.08 -13.44
CA PRO A 640 -39.08 31.82 -13.48
C PRO A 640 -39.29 32.63 -14.77
N LEU A 641 -38.23 32.86 -15.57
CA LEU A 641 -38.28 33.56 -16.86
C LEU A 641 -38.37 32.61 -18.07
N GLY A 642 -38.65 31.32 -17.82
CA GLY A 642 -38.85 30.30 -18.86
C GLY A 642 -37.55 29.86 -19.55
N TYR A 643 -36.42 29.87 -18.84
CA TYR A 643 -35.17 29.31 -19.33
C TYR A 643 -35.02 27.83 -18.94
N GLU A 644 -34.56 27.01 -19.87
CA GLU A 644 -34.14 25.63 -19.62
C GLU A 644 -32.67 25.54 -19.21
N ARG A 645 -32.29 24.49 -18.45
CA ARG A 645 -30.92 24.34 -17.91
C ARG A 645 -30.14 23.20 -18.54
N VAL A 646 -29.00 23.57 -19.13
CA VAL A 646 -27.97 22.67 -19.62
C VAL A 646 -26.79 22.69 -18.65
N ASN A 647 -26.48 21.53 -18.06
CA ASN A 647 -25.39 21.35 -17.09
C ASN A 647 -24.56 20.09 -17.43
N GLN A 648 -23.24 20.24 -17.49
CA GLN A 648 -22.31 19.15 -17.81
C GLN A 648 -22.12 18.14 -16.66
N ASP A 649 -22.38 18.50 -15.41
CA ASP A 649 -22.43 17.54 -14.28
C ASP A 649 -23.44 16.42 -14.57
N ILE A 650 -24.55 16.77 -15.23
CA ILE A 650 -25.64 15.85 -15.61
C ILE A 650 -25.30 15.15 -16.93
N LEU A 651 -25.04 15.93 -18.00
CA LEU A 651 -24.87 15.43 -19.37
C LEU A 651 -23.48 14.83 -19.66
N LYS A 652 -22.55 14.93 -18.72
CA LYS A 652 -21.16 14.43 -18.68
C LYS A 652 -20.18 15.05 -19.69
N THR A 653 -20.58 15.30 -20.94
CA THR A 653 -19.68 15.89 -21.96
C THR A 653 -20.20 17.22 -22.49
N ARG A 654 -19.27 18.12 -22.84
CA ARG A 654 -19.59 19.42 -23.44
C ARG A 654 -20.42 19.24 -24.71
N ASP A 655 -20.10 18.27 -25.55
CA ASP A 655 -20.75 18.15 -26.86
C ASP A 655 -22.21 17.64 -26.74
N LYS A 656 -22.53 16.87 -25.68
CA LYS A 656 -23.92 16.58 -25.27
C LYS A 656 -24.65 17.84 -24.77
N CYS A 657 -23.95 18.72 -24.04
CA CYS A 657 -24.50 20.01 -23.62
C CYS A 657 -24.80 20.91 -24.84
N MET A 658 -23.86 21.01 -25.77
CA MET A 658 -24.00 21.77 -27.03
C MET A 658 -25.18 21.26 -27.85
N LYS A 659 -25.33 19.93 -27.99
CA LYS A 659 -26.50 19.34 -28.67
C LYS A 659 -27.81 19.64 -27.93
N LYS A 660 -27.88 19.46 -26.61
CA LYS A 660 -29.11 19.70 -25.85
C LYS A 660 -29.53 21.18 -25.88
N ALA A 661 -28.57 22.11 -25.88
CA ALA A 661 -28.82 23.54 -26.05
C ALA A 661 -29.37 23.86 -27.46
N ALA A 662 -28.83 23.24 -28.51
CA ALA A 662 -29.38 23.37 -29.86
C ALA A 662 -30.82 22.85 -29.95
N GLU A 663 -31.09 21.65 -29.41
CA GLU A 663 -32.44 21.08 -29.36
C GLU A 663 -33.47 22.01 -28.68
N PHE A 664 -33.10 22.70 -27.60
CA PHE A 664 -33.99 23.66 -26.94
C PHE A 664 -34.22 24.94 -27.76
N ILE A 665 -33.18 25.49 -28.39
CA ILE A 665 -33.29 26.68 -29.26
C ILE A 665 -34.11 26.37 -30.52
N GLU A 666 -33.95 25.17 -31.10
CA GLU A 666 -34.78 24.65 -32.20
C GLU A 666 -36.26 24.54 -31.78
N GLN A 667 -36.52 24.14 -30.52
CA GLN A 667 -37.84 24.11 -29.88
C GLN A 667 -38.36 25.50 -29.44
N LYS A 668 -37.65 26.59 -29.75
CA LYS A 668 -37.96 27.98 -29.36
C LYS A 668 -37.94 28.27 -27.85
N THR A 669 -37.18 27.49 -27.08
CA THR A 669 -36.97 27.68 -25.64
C THR A 669 -35.60 28.28 -25.35
N SER A 670 -35.54 29.37 -24.58
CA SER A 670 -34.29 30.02 -24.16
C SER A 670 -33.49 29.10 -23.22
N VAL A 671 -32.15 29.12 -23.26
CA VAL A 671 -31.32 28.13 -22.54
C VAL A 671 -30.17 28.75 -21.74
N VAL A 672 -30.03 28.28 -20.50
CA VAL A 672 -28.92 28.61 -19.58
C VAL A 672 -27.91 27.47 -19.56
N VAL A 673 -26.64 27.81 -19.74
CA VAL A 673 -25.51 26.88 -19.66
C VAL A 673 -24.82 27.06 -18.30
N ASP A 674 -25.27 26.29 -17.31
CA ASP A 674 -24.72 26.25 -15.95
C ASP A 674 -23.47 25.36 -15.88
N ASN A 675 -22.39 25.86 -16.50
CA ASN A 675 -21.04 25.31 -16.44
C ASN A 675 -20.07 26.39 -15.89
N THR A 676 -18.78 26.06 -15.74
CA THR A 676 -17.78 27.02 -15.21
C THR A 676 -17.24 27.99 -16.25
N ASN A 677 -17.08 27.56 -17.51
CA ASN A 677 -16.70 28.35 -18.69
C ASN A 677 -15.55 29.35 -18.44
N ALA A 678 -14.47 28.84 -17.82
CA ALA A 678 -13.34 29.61 -17.30
C ALA A 678 -12.49 30.29 -18.39
N ASP A 679 -12.17 29.53 -19.44
CA ASP A 679 -11.28 29.89 -20.53
C ASP A 679 -12.03 30.41 -21.77
N VAL A 680 -11.32 31.16 -22.62
CA VAL A 680 -11.88 31.84 -23.79
C VAL A 680 -12.28 30.83 -24.86
N GLU A 681 -11.53 29.73 -24.98
CA GLU A 681 -11.72 28.67 -25.97
C GLU A 681 -13.03 27.90 -25.74
N VAL A 682 -13.39 27.61 -24.48
CA VAL A 682 -14.72 27.07 -24.15
C VAL A 682 -15.83 28.08 -24.44
N ARG A 683 -15.64 29.37 -24.15
CA ARG A 683 -16.65 30.41 -24.42
C ARG A 683 -16.87 30.63 -25.93
N ALA A 684 -15.80 30.68 -26.72
CA ALA A 684 -15.84 30.81 -28.17
C ALA A 684 -16.63 29.68 -28.85
N ALA A 685 -16.59 28.45 -28.31
CA ALA A 685 -17.42 27.35 -28.81
C ALA A 685 -18.93 27.64 -28.66
N TRP A 686 -19.37 28.15 -27.50
CA TRP A 686 -20.77 28.52 -27.28
C TRP A 686 -21.20 29.72 -28.14
N ILE A 687 -20.34 30.72 -28.32
CA ILE A 687 -20.57 31.86 -29.21
C ILE A 687 -20.70 31.40 -30.68
N GLY A 688 -19.88 30.43 -31.11
CA GLY A 688 -20.00 29.79 -32.42
C GLY A 688 -21.32 29.04 -32.62
N LEU A 689 -21.83 28.37 -31.58
CA LEU A 689 -23.14 27.72 -31.62
C LEU A 689 -24.28 28.74 -31.73
N ALA A 690 -24.26 29.81 -30.92
CA ALA A 690 -25.24 30.88 -30.97
C ALA A 690 -25.30 31.53 -32.36
N ARG A 691 -24.13 31.83 -32.95
CA ARG A 691 -24.00 32.35 -34.33
C ARG A 691 -24.59 31.39 -35.37
N LYS A 692 -24.35 30.08 -35.24
CA LYS A 692 -24.91 29.06 -36.15
C LYS A 692 -26.45 28.98 -36.04
N LEU A 693 -26.99 29.12 -34.83
CA LEU A 693 -28.42 29.08 -34.54
C LEU A 693 -29.13 30.44 -34.73
N GLN A 694 -28.39 31.49 -35.11
CA GLN A 694 -28.88 32.86 -35.32
C GLN A 694 -29.61 33.47 -34.10
N VAL A 695 -29.14 33.14 -32.88
CA VAL A 695 -29.68 33.69 -31.61
C VAL A 695 -28.63 34.51 -30.86
N PRO A 696 -29.04 35.53 -30.07
CA PRO A 696 -28.14 36.23 -29.17
C PRO A 696 -27.50 35.31 -28.14
N ILE A 697 -26.28 35.66 -27.70
CA ILE A 697 -25.63 35.05 -26.55
C ILE A 697 -25.24 36.12 -25.53
N ARG A 698 -25.58 35.87 -24.27
CA ARG A 698 -25.34 36.74 -23.11
C ARG A 698 -24.53 35.97 -22.08
N LEU A 699 -23.84 36.67 -21.18
CA LEU A 699 -23.04 36.04 -20.14
C LEU A 699 -23.36 36.60 -18.75
N VAL A 700 -23.43 35.71 -17.76
CA VAL A 700 -23.51 36.07 -16.33
C VAL A 700 -22.18 35.70 -15.67
N HIS A 701 -21.48 36.71 -15.16
CA HIS A 701 -20.14 36.58 -14.59
C HIS A 701 -20.19 36.63 -13.06
N PHE A 702 -19.93 35.50 -12.42
CA PHE A 702 -19.93 35.35 -10.96
C PHE A 702 -18.53 35.64 -10.42
N THR A 703 -18.38 36.75 -9.69
CA THR A 703 -17.08 37.28 -9.23
C THR A 703 -16.55 36.65 -7.94
N ALA A 704 -17.34 35.78 -7.31
CA ALA A 704 -17.08 35.18 -6.00
C ALA A 704 -15.64 34.60 -5.87
N PRO A 705 -14.83 35.07 -4.90
CA PRO A 705 -13.46 34.61 -4.71
C PRO A 705 -13.32 33.10 -4.46
N ALA A 706 -12.16 32.52 -4.82
CA ALA A 706 -11.93 31.08 -4.72
C ALA A 706 -12.14 30.52 -3.30
N LYS A 707 -11.76 31.25 -2.25
CA LYS A 707 -11.98 30.82 -0.85
C LYS A 707 -13.45 30.85 -0.43
N LEU A 708 -14.19 31.87 -0.85
CA LEU A 708 -15.64 31.95 -0.67
C LEU A 708 -16.35 30.80 -1.40
N CYS A 709 -15.82 30.39 -2.55
CA CYS A 709 -16.29 29.24 -3.30
C CYS A 709 -15.99 27.89 -2.61
N GLU A 710 -14.78 27.69 -2.09
CA GLU A 710 -14.42 26.51 -1.28
C GLU A 710 -15.29 26.40 -0.01
N HIS A 711 -15.58 27.53 0.62
CA HIS A 711 -16.51 27.64 1.75
C HIS A 711 -17.94 27.26 1.34
N ASN A 712 -18.50 27.90 0.31
CA ASN A 712 -19.85 27.63 -0.20
C ASN A 712 -20.04 26.16 -0.62
N ASP A 713 -19.03 25.54 -1.22
CA ASP A 713 -19.05 24.12 -1.57
C ASP A 713 -19.05 23.23 -0.33
N SER A 714 -18.22 23.55 0.68
CA SER A 714 -18.19 22.85 1.96
C SER A 714 -19.52 22.95 2.71
N VAL A 715 -20.13 24.15 2.79
CA VAL A 715 -21.47 24.36 3.38
C VAL A 715 -22.50 23.51 2.66
N ARG A 716 -22.57 23.59 1.32
CA ARG A 716 -23.55 22.81 0.54
C ARG A 716 -23.35 21.32 0.77
N ALA A 717 -22.13 20.80 0.61
CA ALA A 717 -21.87 19.37 0.71
C ALA A 717 -22.15 18.75 2.09
N LEU A 718 -22.10 19.55 3.17
CA LEU A 718 -22.06 19.05 4.55
C LEU A 718 -23.13 19.68 5.48
N SER A 719 -24.13 20.38 4.92
CA SER A 719 -25.24 21.02 5.68
C SER A 719 -26.41 20.08 5.99
N ASP A 720 -26.18 18.77 6.03
CA ASP A 720 -27.19 17.71 6.24
C ASP A 720 -28.48 17.84 5.40
N GLY A 721 -28.37 18.51 4.24
CA GLY A 721 -29.45 18.76 3.30
C GLY A 721 -30.01 20.19 3.30
N LEU A 722 -29.86 20.95 4.39
CA LEU A 722 -30.48 22.28 4.58
C LEU A 722 -30.10 23.30 3.50
N MET A 723 -28.91 23.17 2.90
CA MET A 723 -28.46 23.99 1.77
C MET A 723 -28.06 23.15 0.54
N ASN A 724 -28.53 21.90 0.43
CA ASN A 724 -28.08 20.93 -0.58
C ASN A 724 -29.22 20.27 -1.41
N PRO A 725 -30.06 21.04 -2.12
CA PRO A 725 -31.18 20.49 -2.91
C PRO A 725 -30.72 19.53 -4.03
N GLU A 726 -29.48 19.67 -4.51
CA GLU A 726 -28.91 18.84 -5.59
C GLU A 726 -28.08 17.64 -5.06
N LYS A 727 -28.07 17.39 -3.74
CA LYS A 727 -27.30 16.30 -3.08
C LYS A 727 -25.82 16.22 -3.52
N ARG A 728 -25.18 17.39 -3.69
CA ARG A 728 -23.77 17.51 -4.11
C ARG A 728 -22.84 17.01 -3.01
N THR A 729 -21.77 16.31 -3.41
CA THR A 729 -20.63 15.97 -2.56
C THR A 729 -19.55 17.05 -2.63
N ILE A 730 -18.68 17.11 -1.62
CA ILE A 730 -17.61 18.12 -1.53
C ILE A 730 -16.60 17.94 -2.67
N LEU A 731 -16.22 19.05 -3.31
CA LEU A 731 -15.27 19.04 -4.42
C LEU A 731 -13.82 18.98 -3.93
N PRO A 732 -12.92 18.30 -4.67
CA PRO A 732 -11.49 18.33 -4.35
C PRO A 732 -10.93 19.74 -4.60
N PRO A 733 -9.93 20.22 -3.82
CA PRO A 733 -9.31 21.54 -4.01
C PRO A 733 -8.79 21.81 -5.44
N MET A 734 -8.44 20.74 -6.18
CA MET A 734 -8.03 20.81 -7.59
C MET A 734 -9.13 21.34 -8.53
N ALA A 735 -10.42 21.24 -8.16
CA ALA A 735 -11.51 21.82 -8.94
C ALA A 735 -11.49 23.36 -8.95
N PHE A 736 -11.12 23.96 -7.81
CA PHE A 736 -11.01 25.42 -7.65
C PHE A 736 -9.71 25.92 -8.28
N SER A 737 -8.56 25.31 -7.97
CA SER A 737 -7.29 25.75 -8.57
C SER A 737 -7.20 25.47 -10.09
N GLY A 738 -7.81 24.39 -10.56
CA GLY A 738 -7.98 24.05 -12.00
C GLY A 738 -9.07 24.86 -12.72
N PHE A 739 -9.87 25.64 -12.00
CA PHE A 739 -10.63 26.76 -12.54
C PHE A 739 -9.72 28.00 -12.63
N THR A 740 -9.13 28.42 -11.50
CA THR A 740 -8.34 29.65 -11.39
C THR A 740 -7.18 29.75 -12.38
N SER A 741 -6.47 28.65 -12.67
CA SER A 741 -5.35 28.65 -13.63
C SER A 741 -5.79 28.95 -15.08
N ARG A 742 -6.96 28.43 -15.48
CA ARG A 742 -7.55 28.62 -16.81
C ARG A 742 -8.40 29.88 -16.93
N TYR A 743 -8.92 30.39 -15.82
CA TYR A 743 -9.84 31.52 -15.80
C TYR A 743 -9.25 32.76 -16.49
N ARG A 744 -10.02 33.35 -17.40
CA ARG A 744 -9.78 34.66 -18.02
C ARG A 744 -11.09 35.44 -17.95
N GLU A 745 -11.04 36.67 -17.45
CA GLU A 745 -12.23 37.51 -17.29
C GLU A 745 -12.95 37.67 -18.64
N PRO A 746 -14.29 37.48 -18.71
CA PRO A 746 -15.04 37.57 -19.95
C PRO A 746 -15.12 39.01 -20.47
N ARG A 747 -14.97 39.17 -21.79
CA ARG A 747 -15.01 40.49 -22.47
C ARG A 747 -16.07 40.55 -23.56
N GLY A 748 -16.63 41.74 -23.79
CA GLY A 748 -17.57 41.97 -24.89
C GLY A 748 -16.98 41.65 -26.27
N GLU A 749 -15.65 41.86 -26.41
CA GLU A 749 -14.82 41.52 -27.57
C GLU A 749 -14.98 40.06 -28.04
N GLU A 750 -15.36 39.14 -27.15
CA GLU A 750 -15.58 37.72 -27.49
C GLU A 750 -16.84 37.51 -28.35
N GLY A 751 -17.80 38.46 -28.34
CA GLY A 751 -19.06 38.39 -29.09
C GLY A 751 -20.31 38.17 -28.24
N PHE A 752 -20.32 38.60 -26.97
CA PHE A 752 -21.50 38.62 -26.12
C PHE A 752 -22.34 39.90 -26.31
N GLN A 753 -23.66 39.77 -26.30
CA GLN A 753 -24.60 40.92 -26.36
C GLN A 753 -24.52 41.78 -25.08
N ASP A 754 -24.44 41.14 -23.90
CA ASP A 754 -24.05 41.79 -22.65
C ASP A 754 -23.42 40.80 -21.66
N ILE A 755 -22.68 41.37 -20.71
CA ILE A 755 -22.06 40.68 -19.57
C ILE A 755 -22.64 41.27 -18.29
N VAL A 756 -23.45 40.49 -17.58
CA VAL A 756 -23.99 40.85 -16.25
C VAL A 756 -23.01 40.36 -15.20
N LYS A 757 -22.35 41.27 -14.47
CA LYS A 757 -21.55 40.89 -13.28
C LYS A 757 -22.49 40.63 -12.10
N VAL A 758 -22.22 39.57 -11.35
CA VAL A 758 -22.97 39.13 -10.16
C VAL A 758 -21.98 38.88 -9.03
N ASP A 759 -21.99 39.79 -8.06
CA ASP A 759 -21.21 39.66 -6.84
C ASP A 759 -21.91 38.74 -5.83
N PHE A 760 -21.14 38.17 -4.90
CA PHE A 760 -21.71 37.28 -3.89
C PHE A 760 -22.51 38.06 -2.85
N LYS A 761 -23.74 37.63 -2.64
CA LYS A 761 -24.60 38.07 -1.53
C LYS A 761 -25.22 36.84 -0.88
N PHE A 762 -25.20 36.77 0.45
CA PHE A 762 -25.90 35.70 1.16
C PHE A 762 -27.42 35.90 1.08
N THR A 763 -28.15 34.83 0.79
CA THR A 763 -29.63 34.79 0.79
C THR A 763 -30.09 33.46 1.35
N GLY A 764 -30.92 33.49 2.40
CA GLY A 764 -31.44 32.30 3.08
C GLY A 764 -32.20 32.67 4.36
N THR A 765 -32.70 31.68 5.08
CA THR A 765 -33.30 31.86 6.42
C THR A 765 -32.22 32.19 7.48
N ASP A 766 -32.61 32.68 8.65
CA ASP A 766 -31.67 32.90 9.76
C ASP A 766 -31.00 31.61 10.25
N GLU A 767 -31.67 30.47 10.13
CA GLU A 767 -31.07 29.14 10.36
C GLU A 767 -29.95 28.84 9.34
N GLN A 768 -30.23 29.04 8.04
CA GLN A 768 -29.23 28.90 6.98
C GLN A 768 -28.08 29.91 7.16
N ARG A 769 -28.35 31.13 7.62
CA ARG A 769 -27.34 32.15 7.95
C ARG A 769 -26.46 31.70 9.11
N SER A 770 -27.07 31.20 10.18
CA SER A 770 -26.39 30.67 11.38
C SER A 770 -25.54 29.43 11.08
N LEU A 771 -25.92 28.63 10.07
CA LEU A 771 -25.10 27.52 9.58
C LEU A 771 -23.96 28.00 8.66
N TRP A 772 -24.24 28.93 7.75
CA TRP A 772 -23.28 29.44 6.77
C TRP A 772 -22.17 30.29 7.43
N GLN A 773 -22.49 31.07 8.46
CA GLN A 773 -21.53 31.92 9.17
C GLN A 773 -20.43 31.15 9.96
N LYS A 774 -20.49 29.82 9.99
CA LYS A 774 -19.48 28.97 10.64
C LYS A 774 -18.23 28.83 9.76
N TYR A 775 -17.10 28.53 10.37
CA TYR A 775 -15.84 28.25 9.68
C TYR A 775 -15.87 26.84 9.06
N TRP A 776 -16.16 26.75 7.76
CA TRP A 776 -16.22 25.48 7.03
C TRP A 776 -14.89 25.05 6.38
N ILE A 777 -13.93 25.98 6.31
CA ILE A 777 -12.57 25.85 5.75
C ILE A 777 -11.59 26.63 6.62
N SER A 778 -10.29 26.30 6.53
CA SER A 778 -9.17 26.88 7.29
C SER A 778 -7.86 26.78 6.50
#